data_AF-A0A1A7XDA3-F1
#
_entry.id   AF-A0A1A7XDA3-F1
#
_cell.length_a   1.000
_cell.length_b   1.000
_cell.length_c   1.000
_cell.angle_alpha   90.00
_cell.angle_beta   90.00
_cell.angle_gamma   90.00
#
_symmetry.space_group_name_H-M   'P 1'
#
loop_
_entity.id
_entity.type
_entity.pdbx_description
1 polymer ?
#
loop_
_entity_poly.entity_id
_entity_poly.type
_entity_poly.pdbx_seq_one_letter_code
_entity_poly.pdbx_strand_id
1 'polypeptide(L)'
;MEEERQFLCGVVEGFYGRPWSMDQRKVLFQWMQHWGLNTYLYGPKDDLKHRLLWREVYSPEEEAQLRTLIAEAQSRGLRFVYALSPGQDIVFSSSCDLTLLKRKLKQVSDLGCQAFAVLFDDIDHSMCQADSEAFTSFAHAQVTVTNEIYRFLGEPDVFLFCPTEYCGSLCSPSVSKSPYLQTVGEDLLPDITVIWTGSKVISRKLSLDCLAEVEAVLQRPPLIWDNLHANDYDSRRLFLGPFKGRDPQIRSHLRGLLLNPNCEFEANYIPLHTLGNWYRTGKEDVKDEECEYCPERALTAALTDWMEELNQPLQAGRQSARTDHRASLASSRSKPPDRSDCVSTFRANAAVAKLPVFPLNSSSPPSSPPLGKVEREAREGEKTRSHQQPGQQPPGSRSGAPTGGGRTQKLPGRGLCGGKGLLSEAQVRLLVGLHYLPHEHGPSAQKLLQDLTWLKTNCHMVGANSKKPQPQKVDEWRGRASRFLSLCEDIAQLHCSVVGGANRAVLYDLYPYVWDLRNTALVAKAFIYWLDGRVMSDSSGLGSWRNCFHWCGKATGADLSGVDSEPWAFKGGVSGEVQMLLPIGSSSELFTHPPPLFPTSRLYNIRPYHSKDKVELYRMVRQLHLRTQGGQESSMAHPDVIGDRCLGPCLALSPEYSFILEDELGVCGCVLGISDVRSFAKRCQASWIPAMRDKYPPKGTSTHTHTQDLIRLMEEDQGEYPDSLLYHFPSQLRLDALPELVDVSVSRTLLTALLTALKANGSQGVFCEVQPTDHQRLDFLTKLGFLEILRGEARSREGVVLGRLL
;
A
#
# COMPACT_ATOMS: atom_id res chain seq x y z
N MET A 1 44.63 26.34 -17.38
CA MET A 1 43.37 25.62 -17.62
C MET A 1 42.94 25.12 -16.27
N GLU A 2 41.82 25.61 -15.76
CA GLU A 2 41.15 24.94 -14.65
C GLU A 2 40.52 23.66 -15.22
N GLU A 3 40.64 22.54 -14.52
CA GLU A 3 39.90 21.34 -14.89
C GLU A 3 38.43 21.55 -14.51
N GLU A 4 37.55 21.47 -15.51
CA GLU A 4 36.12 21.77 -15.33
C GLU A 4 35.51 20.80 -14.32
N ARG A 5 35.12 21.32 -13.14
CA ARG A 5 34.71 20.52 -11.99
C ARG A 5 33.48 19.66 -12.31
N GLN A 6 33.72 18.37 -12.54
CA GLN A 6 32.71 17.38 -12.90
C GLN A 6 31.40 17.54 -12.12
N PHE A 7 30.29 17.72 -12.84
CA PHE A 7 28.94 17.78 -12.27
C PHE A 7 28.57 16.47 -11.55
N LEU A 8 28.16 16.59 -10.28
CA LEU A 8 27.81 15.44 -9.44
C LEU A 8 26.36 15.02 -9.71
N CYS A 9 26.11 13.81 -10.21
CA CYS A 9 24.76 13.32 -10.43
C CYS A 9 24.58 11.86 -9.98
N GLY A 10 23.47 11.56 -9.32
CA GLY A 10 23.20 10.22 -8.82
C GLY A 10 22.22 10.21 -7.66
N VAL A 11 22.59 9.54 -6.57
CA VAL A 11 21.65 9.11 -5.53
C VAL A 11 22.17 9.47 -4.15
N VAL A 12 21.27 9.94 -3.30
CA VAL A 12 21.49 10.02 -1.85
C VAL A 12 20.57 9.00 -1.17
N GLU A 13 21.17 8.14 -0.35
CA GLU A 13 20.41 7.30 0.58
C GLU A 13 20.29 8.10 1.88
N GLY A 14 19.26 8.95 1.97
CA GLY A 14 19.12 9.97 3.03
C GLY A 14 17.72 10.13 3.64
N PHE A 15 16.83 9.19 3.33
CA PHE A 15 15.48 9.06 3.87
C PHE A 15 15.48 8.50 5.31
N TYR A 16 14.34 8.64 5.99
CA TYR A 16 14.04 8.00 7.27
C TYR A 16 13.49 6.58 7.11
N GLY A 17 13.77 5.72 8.09
CA GLY A 17 13.40 4.30 8.07
C GLY A 17 14.51 3.37 7.61
N ARG A 18 14.18 2.08 7.45
CA ARG A 18 15.14 0.97 7.25
C ARG A 18 16.13 1.26 6.09
N PRO A 19 17.44 1.41 6.36
CA PRO A 19 18.46 1.60 5.32
C PRO A 19 18.54 0.43 4.34
N TRP A 20 19.07 0.67 3.14
CA TRP A 20 19.26 -0.39 2.14
C TRP A 20 20.33 -1.39 2.57
N SER A 21 20.17 -2.66 2.15
CA SER A 21 21.18 -3.68 2.40
C SER A 21 22.43 -3.47 1.52
N MET A 22 23.54 -4.08 1.92
CA MET A 22 24.79 -4.04 1.13
C MET A 22 24.61 -4.61 -0.28
N ASP A 23 23.69 -5.57 -0.48
CA ASP A 23 23.39 -6.13 -1.79
C ASP A 23 22.45 -5.24 -2.61
N GLN A 24 21.49 -4.55 -1.97
CA GLN A 24 20.69 -3.50 -2.61
C GLN A 24 21.59 -2.36 -3.10
N ARG A 25 22.55 -1.90 -2.28
CA ARG A 25 23.54 -0.88 -2.68
C ARG A 25 24.46 -1.33 -3.83
N LYS A 26 24.85 -2.61 -3.88
CA LYS A 26 25.60 -3.17 -5.04
C LYS A 26 24.80 -3.15 -6.34
N VAL A 27 23.49 -3.45 -6.28
CA VAL A 27 22.60 -3.36 -7.44
C VAL A 27 22.37 -1.89 -7.83
N LEU A 28 22.23 -0.99 -6.85
CA LEU A 28 22.16 0.47 -7.09
C LEU A 28 23.38 0.95 -7.89
N PHE A 29 24.58 0.54 -7.51
CA PHE A 29 25.81 0.96 -8.20
C PHE A 29 25.90 0.39 -9.62
N GLN A 30 25.33 -0.78 -9.88
CA GLN A 30 25.20 -1.34 -11.24
C GLN A 30 24.25 -0.50 -12.10
N TRP A 31 23.07 -0.13 -11.57
CA TRP A 31 22.11 0.74 -12.23
C TRP A 31 22.68 2.14 -12.50
N MET A 32 23.31 2.76 -11.51
CA MET A 32 23.96 4.07 -11.63
C MET A 32 25.05 4.07 -12.71
N GLN A 33 25.93 3.07 -12.70
CA GLN A 33 26.98 2.90 -13.71
C GLN A 33 26.39 2.73 -15.11
N HIS A 34 25.34 1.91 -15.25
CA HIS A 34 24.68 1.64 -16.54
C HIS A 34 23.99 2.88 -17.12
N TRP A 35 23.35 3.70 -16.29
CA TRP A 35 22.69 4.94 -16.71
C TRP A 35 23.61 6.18 -16.71
N GLY A 36 24.90 6.00 -16.43
CA GLY A 36 25.92 7.05 -16.51
C GLY A 36 25.89 8.09 -15.38
N LEU A 37 25.25 7.76 -14.26
CA LEU A 37 25.30 8.49 -12.99
C LEU A 37 26.67 8.24 -12.31
N ASN A 38 27.14 9.18 -11.48
CA ASN A 38 28.55 9.20 -11.02
C ASN A 38 28.76 9.41 -9.51
N THR A 39 27.73 9.71 -8.70
CA THR A 39 27.90 10.07 -7.28
C THR A 39 26.83 9.40 -6.40
N TYR A 40 27.28 8.70 -5.35
CA TYR A 40 26.43 8.13 -4.30
C TYR A 40 26.79 8.76 -2.95
N LEU A 41 25.77 9.27 -2.24
CA LEU A 41 25.90 9.85 -0.90
C LEU A 41 25.30 8.90 0.13
N TYR A 42 26.15 8.42 1.04
CA TYR A 42 25.77 7.60 2.18
C TYR A 42 25.39 8.51 3.36
N GLY A 43 24.09 8.65 3.65
CA GLY A 43 23.60 9.37 4.84
C GLY A 43 22.26 8.86 5.39
N PRO A 44 22.03 7.52 5.50
CA PRO A 44 20.74 7.00 5.93
C PRO A 44 20.44 7.42 7.37
N LYS A 45 19.29 8.06 7.60
CA LYS A 45 18.94 8.69 8.90
C LYS A 45 18.91 7.68 10.06
N ASP A 46 18.54 6.43 9.77
CA ASP A 46 18.43 5.33 10.72
C ASP A 46 19.73 4.51 10.91
N ASP A 47 20.85 4.84 10.23
CA ASP A 47 22.17 4.39 10.73
C ASP A 47 22.46 5.18 12.02
N LEU A 48 22.36 4.49 13.15
CA LEU A 48 22.65 5.06 14.46
C LEU A 48 24.02 5.76 14.46
N LYS A 49 25.04 5.18 13.82
CA LYS A 49 26.40 5.73 13.78
C LYS A 49 26.64 6.78 12.70
N HIS A 50 25.62 7.12 11.91
CA HIS A 50 25.58 8.29 11.02
C HIS A 50 24.99 9.52 11.74
N ARG A 51 23.97 9.34 12.58
CA ARG A 51 23.23 10.43 13.26
C ARG A 51 23.24 10.32 14.80
N LEU A 52 22.40 9.48 15.38
CA LEU A 52 22.13 9.46 16.84
C LEU A 52 23.37 9.20 17.72
N LEU A 53 24.31 8.39 17.23
CA LEU A 53 25.55 7.96 17.88
C LEU A 53 26.77 8.36 17.03
N TRP A 54 26.75 9.54 16.40
CA TRP A 54 27.80 10.01 15.49
C TRP A 54 29.22 10.01 16.10
N ARG A 55 29.32 10.17 17.44
CA ARG A 55 30.58 10.08 18.21
C ARG A 55 31.18 8.68 18.25
N GLU A 56 30.40 7.62 17.98
CA GLU A 56 30.87 6.25 17.97
C GLU A 56 31.59 5.90 16.66
N VAL A 57 32.82 5.41 16.78
CA VAL A 57 33.54 4.77 15.69
C VAL A 57 32.86 3.47 15.25
N TYR A 58 33.02 3.13 13.97
CA TYR A 58 32.59 1.83 13.44
C TYR A 58 33.43 0.69 14.05
N SER A 59 32.83 -0.49 14.22
CA SER A 59 33.50 -1.72 14.67
C SER A 59 34.33 -2.33 13.54
N PRO A 60 35.23 -3.31 13.80
CA PRO A 60 36.00 -3.99 12.74
C PRO A 60 35.11 -4.65 11.66
N GLU A 61 33.93 -5.14 12.04
CA GLU A 61 32.95 -5.74 11.14
C GLU A 61 32.24 -4.68 10.28
N GLU A 62 31.90 -3.54 10.87
CA GLU A 62 31.30 -2.38 10.19
C GLU A 62 32.33 -1.70 9.25
N GLU A 63 33.59 -1.57 9.67
CA GLU A 63 34.71 -1.11 8.84
C GLU A 63 34.92 -2.02 7.61
N ALA A 64 34.91 -3.34 7.80
CA ALA A 64 35.06 -4.29 6.71
C ALA A 64 33.90 -4.17 5.70
N GLN A 65 32.69 -3.94 6.18
CA GLN A 65 31.52 -3.67 5.33
C GLN A 65 31.64 -2.35 4.56
N LEU A 66 31.96 -1.24 5.23
CA LEU A 66 32.10 0.07 4.60
C LEU A 66 33.27 0.12 3.61
N ARG A 67 34.44 -0.45 3.95
CA ARG A 67 35.58 -0.60 3.03
C ARG A 67 35.20 -1.37 1.77
N THR A 68 34.41 -2.43 1.91
CA THR A 68 33.88 -3.20 0.76
C THR A 68 32.93 -2.34 -0.10
N LEU A 69 32.08 -1.52 0.51
CA LEU A 69 31.12 -0.66 -0.18
C LEU A 69 31.80 0.49 -0.95
N ILE A 70 32.79 1.13 -0.33
CA ILE A 70 33.62 2.17 -0.95
C ILE A 70 34.35 1.61 -2.17
N ALA A 71 34.98 0.43 -2.03
CA ALA A 71 35.70 -0.22 -3.13
C ALA A 71 34.76 -0.64 -4.28
N GLU A 72 33.56 -1.15 -4.00
CA GLU A 72 32.56 -1.46 -5.02
C GLU A 72 32.16 -0.20 -5.81
N ALA A 73 31.84 0.92 -5.13
CA ALA A 73 31.51 2.18 -5.78
C ALA A 73 32.66 2.68 -6.68
N GLN A 74 33.89 2.72 -6.15
CA GLN A 74 35.08 3.15 -6.88
C GLN A 74 35.35 2.27 -8.10
N SER A 75 35.22 0.93 -7.99
CA SER A 75 35.38 -0.01 -9.10
C SER A 75 34.40 0.20 -10.26
N ARG A 76 33.31 0.93 -10.03
CA ARG A 76 32.27 1.24 -11.00
C ARG A 76 32.36 2.68 -11.54
N GLY A 77 33.38 3.43 -11.13
CA GLY A 77 33.54 4.84 -11.48
C GLY A 77 32.62 5.79 -10.69
N LEU A 78 32.05 5.32 -9.57
CA LEU A 78 31.19 6.13 -8.71
C LEU A 78 32.00 6.78 -7.58
N ARG A 79 31.77 8.08 -7.37
CA ARG A 79 32.24 8.81 -6.20
C ARG A 79 31.36 8.46 -5.00
N PHE A 80 31.95 7.79 -4.01
CA PHE A 80 31.33 7.56 -2.71
C PHE A 80 31.54 8.78 -1.81
N VAL A 81 30.45 9.38 -1.33
CA VAL A 81 30.45 10.50 -0.38
C VAL A 81 29.95 10.01 0.97
N TYR A 82 30.77 10.08 2.01
CA TYR A 82 30.35 9.74 3.37
C TYR A 82 29.78 10.95 4.10
N ALA A 83 28.51 10.91 4.48
CA ALA A 83 27.90 11.95 5.30
C ALA A 83 27.89 11.59 6.79
N LEU A 84 27.86 12.62 7.64
CA LEU A 84 27.65 12.51 9.09
C LEU A 84 26.69 13.62 9.55
N SER A 85 25.76 13.28 10.45
CA SER A 85 24.70 14.17 10.95
C SER A 85 24.89 14.49 12.45
N PRO A 86 25.89 15.29 12.87
CA PRO A 86 26.16 15.53 14.28
C PRO A 86 25.18 16.50 14.96
N GLY A 87 24.35 17.22 14.19
CA GLY A 87 23.59 18.39 14.65
C GLY A 87 22.56 18.17 15.76
N GLN A 88 22.19 16.93 16.11
CA GLN A 88 21.16 16.67 17.12
C GLN A 88 21.64 16.92 18.56
N ASP A 89 22.93 16.74 18.85
CA ASP A 89 23.46 16.82 20.22
C ASP A 89 24.93 17.30 20.31
N ILE A 90 25.51 17.82 19.22
CA ILE A 90 26.85 18.40 19.22
C ILE A 90 26.89 19.69 20.04
N VAL A 91 27.93 19.84 20.87
CA VAL A 91 28.32 21.13 21.46
C VAL A 91 29.43 21.71 20.59
N PHE A 92 29.11 22.73 19.77
CA PHE A 92 30.01 23.26 18.73
C PHE A 92 31.32 23.82 19.31
N SER A 93 31.28 24.34 20.53
CA SER A 93 32.41 24.89 21.30
C SER A 93 33.24 23.82 22.01
N SER A 94 32.78 22.57 22.05
CA SER A 94 33.45 21.47 22.74
C SER A 94 34.62 20.93 21.90
N SER A 95 35.84 21.18 22.36
CA SER A 95 37.05 20.58 21.79
C SER A 95 37.05 19.04 21.85
N CYS A 96 36.28 18.44 22.78
CA CYS A 96 36.06 17.00 22.84
C CYS A 96 35.21 16.52 21.66
N ASP A 97 34.07 17.17 21.39
CA ASP A 97 33.18 16.83 20.28
C ASP A 97 33.87 17.04 18.92
N LEU A 98 34.60 18.14 18.75
CA LEU A 98 35.42 18.38 17.57
C LEU A 98 36.49 17.29 17.38
N THR A 99 37.10 16.79 18.46
CA THR A 99 38.08 15.69 18.41
C THR A 99 37.42 14.36 18.02
N LEU A 100 36.23 14.08 18.54
CA LEU A 100 35.45 12.88 18.18
C LEU A 100 34.96 12.93 16.72
N LEU A 101 34.53 14.10 16.25
CA LEU A 101 34.13 14.36 14.86
C LEU A 101 35.30 14.11 13.89
N LYS A 102 36.47 14.68 14.19
CA LYS A 102 37.71 14.44 13.45
C LYS A 102 38.10 12.96 13.46
N ARG A 103 38.02 12.27 14.61
CA ARG A 103 38.32 10.83 14.74
C ARG A 103 37.40 9.97 13.88
N LYS A 104 36.09 10.23 13.90
CA LYS A 104 35.07 9.51 13.12
C LYS A 104 35.30 9.65 11.61
N LEU A 105 35.50 10.87 11.14
CA LEU A 105 35.73 11.13 9.71
C LEU A 105 37.09 10.60 9.23
N LYS A 106 38.13 10.68 10.07
CA LYS A 106 39.45 10.08 9.76
C LYS A 106 39.38 8.56 9.65
N GLN A 107 38.61 7.88 10.51
CA GLN A 107 38.37 6.43 10.39
C GLN A 107 37.84 6.07 8.99
N VAL A 108 36.81 6.80 8.51
CA VAL A 108 36.20 6.53 7.20
C VAL A 108 37.13 6.93 6.03
N SER A 109 37.96 7.95 6.20
CA SER A 109 39.05 8.26 5.26
C SER A 109 40.05 7.10 5.14
N ASP A 110 40.43 6.47 6.26
CA ASP A 110 41.30 5.28 6.30
C ASP A 110 40.63 3.99 5.79
N LEU A 111 39.32 4.03 5.47
CA LEU A 111 38.64 3.00 4.69
C LEU A 111 38.82 3.19 3.16
N GLY A 112 39.35 4.34 2.72
CA GLY A 112 39.51 4.71 1.31
C GLY A 112 38.52 5.77 0.82
N CYS A 113 37.76 6.41 1.71
CA CYS A 113 36.82 7.48 1.36
C CYS A 113 37.54 8.80 1.10
N GLN A 114 37.17 9.49 0.02
CA GLN A 114 37.80 10.73 -0.46
C GLN A 114 36.85 11.93 -0.56
N ALA A 115 35.54 11.71 -0.38
CA ALA A 115 34.52 12.75 -0.42
C ALA A 115 33.62 12.64 0.82
N PHE A 116 33.21 13.78 1.37
CA PHE A 116 32.56 13.84 2.68
C PHE A 116 31.40 14.84 2.70
N ALA A 117 30.50 14.69 3.68
CA ALA A 117 29.46 15.67 3.95
C ALA A 117 29.20 15.82 5.46
N VAL A 118 28.85 17.04 5.88
CA VAL A 118 28.32 17.30 7.24
C VAL A 118 26.90 17.83 7.09
N LEU A 119 25.96 17.21 7.79
CA LEU A 119 24.53 17.52 7.69
C LEU A 119 24.01 18.15 8.99
N PHE A 120 23.35 19.30 8.85
CA PHE A 120 22.61 19.99 9.91
C PHE A 120 21.12 20.14 9.54
N ASP A 121 20.60 19.17 8.78
CA ASP A 121 19.18 19.05 8.43
C ASP A 121 18.35 18.56 9.63
N ASP A 122 17.07 18.94 9.68
CA ASP A 122 16.06 18.44 10.63
C ASP A 122 16.51 18.46 12.12
N ILE A 123 16.94 19.66 12.56
CA ILE A 123 17.32 20.00 13.94
C ILE A 123 16.73 21.36 14.37
N ASP A 124 16.60 21.57 15.67
CA ASP A 124 16.19 22.86 16.24
C ASP A 124 17.28 23.92 16.06
N HIS A 125 16.86 25.19 15.92
CA HIS A 125 17.77 26.33 15.75
C HIS A 125 18.36 26.85 17.09
N SER A 126 18.26 26.07 18.16
CA SER A 126 18.69 26.43 19.52
C SER A 126 20.13 25.98 19.80
N MET A 127 20.99 26.91 20.19
CA MET A 127 22.31 26.60 20.74
C MET A 127 22.25 26.30 22.24
N CYS A 128 23.18 25.50 22.74
CA CYS A 128 23.38 25.37 24.19
C CYS A 128 24.02 26.65 24.76
N GLN A 129 24.08 26.78 26.09
CA GLN A 129 24.66 27.98 26.73
C GLN A 129 26.13 28.21 26.31
N ALA A 130 26.97 27.16 26.33
CA ALA A 130 28.39 27.28 25.98
C ALA A 130 28.60 27.74 24.53
N ASP A 131 27.78 27.25 23.60
CA ASP A 131 27.82 27.68 22.20
C ASP A 131 27.28 29.10 22.01
N SER A 132 26.28 29.50 22.80
CA SER A 132 25.74 30.87 22.81
C SER A 132 26.71 31.90 23.41
N GLU A 133 27.65 31.46 24.25
CA GLU A 133 28.76 32.28 24.76
C GLU A 133 29.98 32.30 23.80
N ALA A 134 30.10 31.31 22.91
CA ALA A 134 31.23 31.15 22.00
C ALA A 134 31.00 31.66 20.56
N PHE A 135 29.75 31.64 20.07
CA PHE A 135 29.42 31.97 18.67
C PHE A 135 28.32 33.05 18.56
N THR A 136 28.44 33.91 17.56
CA THR A 136 27.50 35.00 17.26
C THR A 136 26.16 34.52 16.70
N SER A 137 26.13 33.37 16.04
CA SER A 137 24.92 32.77 15.46
C SER A 137 25.07 31.26 15.29
N PHE A 138 23.94 30.56 15.11
CA PHE A 138 23.92 29.12 14.82
C PHE A 138 24.63 28.78 13.49
N ALA A 139 24.50 29.64 12.48
CA ALA A 139 25.25 29.52 11.24
C ALA A 139 26.76 29.63 11.48
N HIS A 140 27.22 30.63 12.25
CA HIS A 140 28.63 30.83 12.56
C HIS A 140 29.24 29.63 13.32
N ALA A 141 28.48 29.01 14.23
CA ALA A 141 28.87 27.77 14.92
C ALA A 141 29.04 26.59 13.93
N GLN A 142 28.02 26.34 13.10
CA GLN A 142 28.04 25.28 12.08
C GLN A 142 29.16 25.47 11.05
N VAL A 143 29.32 26.68 10.53
CA VAL A 143 30.34 27.05 9.54
C VAL A 143 31.75 26.92 10.13
N THR A 144 31.98 27.35 11.37
CA THR A 144 33.28 27.21 12.04
C THR A 144 33.71 25.75 12.14
N VAL A 145 32.83 24.88 12.62
CA VAL A 145 33.11 23.43 12.72
C VAL A 145 33.29 22.80 11.33
N THR A 146 32.47 23.18 10.35
CA THR A 146 32.53 22.63 8.99
C THR A 146 33.84 23.00 8.28
N ASN A 147 34.26 24.26 8.36
CA ASN A 147 35.53 24.75 7.81
C ASN A 147 36.75 24.06 8.46
N GLU A 148 36.70 23.85 9.77
CA GLU A 148 37.77 23.17 10.53
C GLU A 148 37.88 21.67 10.20
N ILE A 149 36.75 21.01 9.91
CA ILE A 149 36.72 19.63 9.43
C ILE A 149 37.21 19.50 7.98
N TYR A 150 36.80 20.42 7.09
CA TYR A 150 37.27 20.46 5.71
C TYR A 150 38.80 20.56 5.62
N ARG A 151 39.39 21.51 6.36
CA ARG A 151 40.85 21.66 6.48
C ARG A 151 41.53 20.44 7.09
N PHE A 152 40.96 19.87 8.15
CA PHE A 152 41.53 18.68 8.80
C PHE A 152 41.59 17.46 7.87
N LEU A 153 40.65 17.33 6.94
CA LEU A 153 40.62 16.26 5.94
C LEU A 153 41.49 16.55 4.70
N GLY A 154 42.21 17.69 4.67
CA GLY A 154 43.09 18.06 3.56
C GLY A 154 42.38 18.70 2.37
N GLU A 155 41.27 19.41 2.62
CA GLU A 155 40.52 20.21 1.62
C GLU A 155 40.07 19.40 0.37
N PRO A 156 39.32 18.28 0.55
CA PRO A 156 39.00 17.35 -0.54
C PRO A 156 38.04 17.93 -1.61
N ASP A 157 38.27 17.56 -2.88
CA ASP A 157 37.56 18.02 -4.10
C ASP A 157 36.03 18.01 -4.04
N VAL A 158 35.45 17.17 -3.18
CA VAL A 158 34.02 17.10 -2.92
C VAL A 158 33.80 17.01 -1.41
N PHE A 159 33.52 18.16 -0.82
CA PHE A 159 33.00 18.30 0.54
C PHE A 159 31.64 19.00 0.48
N LEU A 160 30.63 18.42 1.12
CA LEU A 160 29.26 18.95 1.11
C LEU A 160 28.83 19.45 2.50
N PHE A 161 28.00 20.48 2.53
CA PHE A 161 27.39 21.02 3.74
C PHE A 161 25.88 21.08 3.55
N CYS A 162 25.10 20.40 4.41
CA CYS A 162 23.65 20.57 4.44
C CYS A 162 23.26 21.57 5.54
N PRO A 163 22.76 22.77 5.17
CA PRO A 163 22.28 23.75 6.13
C PRO A 163 21.00 23.28 6.85
N THR A 164 20.67 23.94 7.95
CA THR A 164 19.37 23.77 8.63
C THR A 164 18.25 24.46 7.87
N GLU A 165 18.51 25.65 7.31
CA GLU A 165 17.65 26.25 6.28
C GLU A 165 17.99 25.67 4.89
N TYR A 166 17.59 24.43 4.59
CA TYR A 166 17.92 23.74 3.32
C TYR A 166 16.91 23.95 2.17
N CYS A 167 15.85 24.73 2.40
CA CYS A 167 14.86 25.04 1.36
C CYS A 167 14.18 26.39 1.59
N GLY A 168 13.60 26.96 0.53
CA GLY A 168 13.04 28.32 0.55
C GLY A 168 11.89 28.53 1.53
N SER A 169 11.19 27.48 1.97
CA SER A 169 10.16 27.57 3.01
C SER A 169 10.67 27.43 4.45
N LEU A 170 11.95 27.15 4.65
CA LEU A 170 12.61 27.19 5.96
C LEU A 170 13.30 28.54 6.21
N CYS A 171 13.64 29.29 5.16
CA CYS A 171 14.37 30.56 5.27
C CYS A 171 13.55 31.70 5.88
N SER A 172 14.10 32.38 6.89
CA SER A 172 13.45 33.49 7.58
C SER A 172 14.22 34.81 7.42
N PRO A 173 13.62 35.91 6.91
CA PRO A 173 12.24 36.04 6.42
C PRO A 173 12.03 35.63 4.95
N SER A 174 13.12 35.42 4.20
CA SER A 174 13.15 34.92 2.81
C SER A 174 14.57 34.47 2.47
N VAL A 175 14.76 33.70 1.39
CA VAL A 175 16.09 33.18 0.95
C VAL A 175 17.12 34.31 0.84
N SER A 176 16.86 35.32 0.00
CA SER A 176 17.71 36.50 -0.20
C SER A 176 17.98 37.37 1.04
N LYS A 177 17.30 37.12 2.17
CA LYS A 177 17.36 37.96 3.38
C LYS A 177 17.61 37.17 4.67
N SER A 178 17.84 35.86 4.56
CA SER A 178 18.13 35.03 5.72
C SER A 178 19.51 35.39 6.28
N PRO A 179 19.62 35.85 7.54
CA PRO A 179 20.92 36.07 8.17
C PRO A 179 21.71 34.76 8.30
N TYR A 180 21.00 33.64 8.45
CA TYR A 180 21.61 32.30 8.50
C TYR A 180 22.27 31.96 7.16
N LEU A 181 21.57 32.13 6.02
CA LEU A 181 22.17 31.88 4.70
C LEU A 181 23.23 32.90 4.33
N GLN A 182 23.13 34.15 4.76
CA GLN A 182 24.17 35.17 4.55
C GLN A 182 25.48 34.75 5.22
N THR A 183 25.46 34.32 6.49
CA THR A 183 26.65 33.75 7.15
C THR A 183 27.17 32.48 6.45
N VAL A 184 26.29 31.59 5.95
CA VAL A 184 26.71 30.41 5.16
C VAL A 184 27.31 30.79 3.80
N GLY A 185 26.87 31.90 3.20
CA GLY A 185 27.47 32.45 1.99
C GLY A 185 28.85 33.07 2.24
N GLU A 186 28.96 33.93 3.26
CA GLU A 186 30.15 34.74 3.54
C GLU A 186 31.28 33.96 4.23
N ASP A 187 30.97 33.16 5.26
CA ASP A 187 32.01 32.55 6.14
C ASP A 187 32.38 31.10 5.74
N LEU A 188 31.54 30.39 4.98
CA LEU A 188 31.84 29.01 4.56
C LEU A 188 32.87 29.01 3.43
N LEU A 189 33.89 28.13 3.52
CA LEU A 189 34.95 28.07 2.52
C LEU A 189 34.41 27.80 1.11
N PRO A 190 34.90 28.52 0.08
CA PRO A 190 34.22 28.62 -1.22
C PRO A 190 34.13 27.30 -2.00
N ASP A 191 35.01 26.35 -1.70
CA ASP A 191 35.03 25.01 -2.32
C ASP A 191 34.06 24.03 -1.65
N ILE A 192 33.52 24.36 -0.47
CA ILE A 192 32.49 23.56 0.19
C ILE A 192 31.16 23.77 -0.53
N THR A 193 30.61 22.67 -1.04
CA THR A 193 29.36 22.67 -1.79
C THR A 193 28.17 22.67 -0.84
N VAL A 194 27.32 23.69 -0.91
CA VAL A 194 26.08 23.77 -0.11
C VAL A 194 24.98 22.93 -0.76
N ILE A 195 24.27 22.13 0.06
CA ILE A 195 23.12 21.33 -0.35
C ILE A 195 21.83 22.14 -0.24
N TRP A 196 20.91 21.95 -1.19
CA TRP A 196 19.63 22.65 -1.26
C TRP A 196 18.53 21.72 -1.82
N THR A 197 17.29 21.77 -1.32
CA THR A 197 16.19 20.93 -1.86
C THR A 197 15.22 21.69 -2.78
N GLY A 198 15.30 23.02 -2.80
CA GLY A 198 14.50 23.89 -3.67
C GLY A 198 13.67 24.92 -2.91
N SER A 199 12.54 25.31 -3.48
CA SER A 199 11.54 26.20 -2.85
C SER A 199 10.79 25.55 -1.67
N LYS A 200 10.89 24.24 -1.52
CA LYS A 200 10.16 23.36 -0.59
C LYS A 200 11.05 22.18 -0.20
N VAL A 201 10.69 21.44 0.84
CA VAL A 201 11.31 20.13 1.13
C VAL A 201 11.12 19.20 -0.07
N ILE A 202 9.93 19.21 -0.69
CA ILE A 202 9.60 18.44 -1.90
C ILE A 202 9.16 19.40 -3.02
N SER A 203 10.11 20.08 -3.66
CA SER A 203 9.81 21.02 -4.73
C SER A 203 9.12 20.37 -5.94
N ARG A 204 7.94 20.90 -6.29
CA ARG A 204 7.15 20.52 -7.48
C ARG A 204 7.87 20.83 -8.80
N LYS A 205 8.62 21.93 -8.83
CA LYS A 205 9.52 22.36 -9.92
C LYS A 205 10.73 23.08 -9.33
N LEU A 206 11.82 23.13 -10.09
CA LEU A 206 12.93 24.06 -9.89
C LEU A 206 12.98 25.03 -11.09
N SER A 207 13.15 26.32 -10.84
CA SER A 207 13.25 27.37 -11.86
C SER A 207 14.59 28.12 -11.75
N LEU A 208 15.04 28.69 -12.87
CA LEU A 208 16.28 29.47 -12.93
C LEU A 208 16.24 30.66 -11.95
N ASP A 209 15.11 31.39 -11.86
CA ASP A 209 14.97 32.54 -10.96
C ASP A 209 15.17 32.16 -9.48
N CYS A 210 14.61 31.04 -9.04
CA CYS A 210 14.77 30.56 -7.66
C CYS A 210 16.19 30.03 -7.39
N LEU A 211 16.87 29.47 -8.40
CA LEU A 211 18.27 29.07 -8.26
C LEU A 211 19.20 30.28 -8.24
N ALA A 212 18.91 31.32 -9.01
CA ALA A 212 19.68 32.58 -8.99
C ALA A 212 19.56 33.32 -7.65
N GLU A 213 18.39 33.31 -6.99
CA GLU A 213 18.26 33.87 -5.62
C GLU A 213 19.14 33.11 -4.61
N VAL A 214 19.19 31.77 -4.72
CA VAL A 214 19.96 30.87 -3.86
C VAL A 214 21.46 31.01 -4.13
N GLU A 215 21.88 30.99 -5.39
CA GLU A 215 23.26 31.18 -5.84
C GLU A 215 23.81 32.54 -5.38
N ALA A 216 22.99 33.59 -5.42
CA ALA A 216 23.37 34.93 -4.97
C ALA A 216 23.58 35.04 -3.44
N VAL A 217 22.75 34.40 -2.61
CA VAL A 217 22.93 34.45 -1.14
C VAL A 217 24.02 33.48 -0.66
N LEU A 218 24.15 32.30 -1.29
CA LEU A 218 25.19 31.32 -0.97
C LEU A 218 26.55 31.65 -1.58
N GLN A 219 26.63 32.59 -2.52
CA GLN A 219 27.83 32.97 -3.28
C GLN A 219 28.48 31.79 -4.05
N ARG A 220 27.72 30.72 -4.32
CA ARG A 220 28.17 29.52 -5.06
C ARG A 220 26.98 28.70 -5.59
N PRO A 221 27.12 28.02 -6.75
CA PRO A 221 26.10 27.08 -7.25
C PRO A 221 25.81 25.95 -6.23
N PRO A 222 24.56 25.72 -5.83
CA PRO A 222 24.21 24.66 -4.88
C PRO A 222 24.28 23.27 -5.53
N LEU A 223 24.35 22.23 -4.71
CA LEU A 223 23.99 20.86 -5.10
C LEU A 223 22.54 20.59 -4.69
N ILE A 224 21.72 20.11 -5.63
CA ILE A 224 20.34 19.74 -5.32
C ILE A 224 20.31 18.36 -4.64
N TRP A 225 19.71 18.30 -3.45
CA TRP A 225 19.18 17.09 -2.84
C TRP A 225 17.70 17.02 -3.21
N ASP A 226 17.35 16.11 -4.13
CA ASP A 226 16.04 16.11 -4.76
C ASP A 226 15.11 15.10 -4.10
N ASN A 227 14.13 15.56 -3.33
CA ASN A 227 13.13 14.69 -2.68
C ASN A 227 11.90 14.37 -3.56
N LEU A 228 11.96 14.59 -4.90
CA LEU A 228 10.82 14.34 -5.81
C LEU A 228 10.23 12.92 -5.71
N HIS A 229 11.02 11.94 -5.28
CA HIS A 229 10.61 10.54 -5.16
C HIS A 229 10.70 9.97 -3.75
N ALA A 230 11.04 10.77 -2.75
CA ALA A 230 11.01 10.34 -1.34
C ALA A 230 9.58 10.03 -0.89
N ASN A 231 9.40 9.02 -0.02
CA ASN A 231 8.09 8.63 0.53
C ASN A 231 8.08 8.35 2.04
N ASP A 232 9.21 8.54 2.73
CA ASP A 232 9.38 8.34 4.17
C ASP A 232 8.37 9.13 5.04
N TYR A 233 7.95 10.31 4.58
CA TYR A 233 6.94 11.13 5.24
C TYR A 233 5.49 10.58 5.23
N ASP A 234 5.17 9.60 4.36
CA ASP A 234 3.85 8.94 4.31
C ASP A 234 3.96 7.53 3.71
N SER A 235 4.06 6.52 4.57
CA SER A 235 4.16 5.09 4.23
C SER A 235 2.93 4.47 3.54
N ARG A 236 1.93 5.27 3.16
CA ARG A 236 0.87 4.86 2.20
C ARG A 236 1.11 5.39 0.78
N ARG A 237 2.22 6.10 0.54
CA ARG A 237 2.57 6.71 -0.76
C ARG A 237 3.83 6.06 -1.37
N LEU A 238 3.85 6.05 -2.70
CA LEU A 238 4.91 5.46 -3.51
C LEU A 238 4.96 6.22 -4.84
N PHE A 239 6.17 6.45 -5.37
CA PHE A 239 6.41 7.29 -6.53
C PHE A 239 7.22 6.53 -7.60
N LEU A 240 6.49 6.05 -8.61
CA LEU A 240 7.00 5.31 -9.76
C LEU A 240 6.95 6.14 -11.06
N GLY A 241 6.53 7.42 -10.98
CA GLY A 241 6.52 8.35 -12.11
C GLY A 241 7.92 8.80 -12.54
N PRO A 242 8.06 9.42 -13.72
CA PRO A 242 9.34 9.88 -14.24
C PRO A 242 9.87 11.10 -13.48
N PHE A 243 11.19 11.28 -13.47
CA PHE A 243 11.84 12.51 -13.04
C PHE A 243 11.32 13.71 -13.85
N LYS A 244 10.85 14.77 -13.16
CA LYS A 244 10.01 15.83 -13.76
C LYS A 244 10.11 17.17 -13.02
N GLY A 245 9.90 18.26 -13.78
CA GLY A 245 9.86 19.62 -13.23
C GLY A 245 11.24 20.26 -13.00
N ARG A 246 12.31 19.63 -13.49
CA ARG A 246 13.69 20.13 -13.50
C ARG A 246 14.10 20.28 -14.95
N ASP A 247 14.11 21.50 -15.46
CA ASP A 247 14.53 21.78 -16.83
C ASP A 247 16.03 21.44 -16.98
N PRO A 248 16.48 20.73 -18.04
CA PRO A 248 17.90 20.46 -18.24
C PRO A 248 18.80 21.71 -18.20
N GLN A 249 18.28 22.89 -18.55
CA GLN A 249 18.99 24.17 -18.50
C GLN A 249 19.43 24.56 -17.08
N ILE A 250 18.76 24.08 -16.01
CA ILE A 250 19.16 24.42 -14.63
C ILE A 250 20.57 23.90 -14.29
N ARG A 251 21.09 22.94 -15.06
CA ARG A 251 22.40 22.32 -14.82
C ARG A 251 23.56 23.31 -14.84
N SER A 252 23.48 24.44 -15.56
CA SER A 252 24.53 25.47 -15.55
C SER A 252 24.59 26.27 -14.23
N HIS A 253 23.55 26.20 -13.40
CA HIS A 253 23.44 26.90 -12.11
C HIS A 253 23.62 25.96 -10.91
N LEU A 254 24.09 24.73 -11.14
CA LEU A 254 24.15 23.68 -10.11
C LEU A 254 25.52 22.99 -10.10
N ARG A 255 26.05 22.75 -8.90
CA ARG A 255 27.23 21.90 -8.69
C ARG A 255 26.91 20.41 -8.89
N GLY A 256 25.64 20.03 -8.67
CA GLY A 256 25.15 18.66 -8.84
C GLY A 256 23.65 18.50 -8.57
N LEU A 257 23.14 17.29 -8.78
CA LEU A 257 21.80 16.85 -8.40
C LEU A 257 21.81 15.37 -7.98
N LEU A 258 21.47 15.10 -6.71
CA LEU A 258 21.36 13.77 -6.13
C LEU A 258 19.90 13.51 -5.73
N LEU A 259 19.28 12.46 -6.25
CA LEU A 259 17.91 12.08 -5.91
C LEU A 259 17.88 11.32 -4.58
N ASN A 260 16.97 11.73 -3.68
CA ASN A 260 16.52 10.96 -2.52
C ASN A 260 15.20 10.26 -2.91
N PRO A 261 15.21 8.94 -3.16
CA PRO A 261 14.08 8.24 -3.77
C PRO A 261 13.24 7.49 -2.71
N ASN A 262 12.38 6.56 -3.14
CA ASN A 262 11.53 5.79 -2.22
C ASN A 262 12.38 4.91 -1.29
N CYS A 263 11.89 4.63 -0.08
CA CYS A 263 12.50 3.68 0.85
C CYS A 263 12.59 2.27 0.24
N GLU A 264 11.52 1.86 -0.45
CA GLU A 264 11.42 0.64 -1.24
C GLU A 264 12.42 0.65 -2.40
N PHE A 265 13.35 -0.30 -2.38
CA PHE A 265 14.47 -0.32 -3.33
C PHE A 265 14.02 -0.60 -4.76
N GLU A 266 13.14 -1.59 -4.94
CA GLU A 266 12.70 -2.04 -6.28
C GLU A 266 11.76 -1.03 -6.95
N ALA A 267 11.15 -0.13 -6.18
CA ALA A 267 10.34 0.99 -6.68
C ALA A 267 11.18 2.05 -7.42
N ASN A 268 12.48 2.12 -7.16
CA ASN A 268 13.34 3.21 -7.61
C ASN A 268 13.88 3.05 -9.04
N TYR A 269 13.54 1.98 -9.75
CA TYR A 269 14.00 1.72 -11.11
C TYR A 269 13.61 2.85 -12.08
N ILE A 270 12.31 3.21 -12.16
CA ILE A 270 11.85 4.30 -13.05
C ILE A 270 12.40 5.68 -12.63
N PRO A 271 12.33 6.08 -11.34
CA PRO A 271 12.95 7.32 -10.87
C PRO A 271 14.42 7.49 -11.30
N LEU A 272 15.22 6.45 -11.11
CA LEU A 272 16.66 6.49 -11.38
C LEU A 272 17.02 6.35 -12.87
N HIS A 273 16.27 5.54 -13.63
CA HIS A 273 16.41 5.43 -15.09
C HIS A 273 16.11 6.77 -15.77
N THR A 274 15.01 7.42 -15.37
CA THR A 274 14.57 8.70 -15.94
C THR A 274 15.48 9.86 -15.53
N LEU A 275 16.03 9.85 -14.31
CA LEU A 275 17.14 10.73 -13.92
C LEU A 275 18.39 10.53 -14.80
N GLY A 276 18.79 9.28 -15.04
CA GLY A 276 19.92 8.95 -15.92
C GLY A 276 19.67 9.25 -17.41
N ASN A 277 18.41 9.40 -17.82
CA ASN A 277 18.03 9.94 -19.13
C ASN A 277 18.24 11.47 -19.14
N TRP A 278 17.67 12.20 -18.17
CA TRP A 278 17.85 13.65 -17.97
C TRP A 278 19.33 14.08 -17.87
N TYR A 279 20.15 13.32 -17.15
CA TYR A 279 21.58 13.63 -16.99
C TYR A 279 22.37 13.46 -18.30
N ARG A 280 21.93 12.60 -19.22
CA ARG A 280 22.55 12.40 -20.54
C ARG A 280 22.13 13.48 -21.54
N THR A 281 20.86 13.88 -21.59
CA THR A 281 20.41 14.98 -22.45
C THR A 281 21.16 16.30 -22.18
N GLY A 282 21.61 16.52 -20.94
CA GLY A 282 22.48 17.66 -20.60
C GLY A 282 23.99 17.47 -20.83
N LYS A 283 24.45 16.44 -21.55
CA LYS A 283 25.88 16.19 -21.86
C LYS A 283 26.27 16.41 -23.33
N GLU A 284 25.31 16.61 -24.23
CA GLU A 284 25.55 16.60 -25.66
C GLU A 284 25.27 18.00 -26.25
N ASP A 285 26.30 18.67 -26.78
CA ASP A 285 26.21 19.96 -27.51
C ASP A 285 25.58 19.79 -28.91
N VAL A 286 24.58 18.92 -29.03
CA VAL A 286 23.89 18.57 -30.28
C VAL A 286 22.67 19.49 -30.44
N LYS A 287 22.73 20.38 -31.43
CA LYS A 287 21.68 21.38 -31.73
C LYS A 287 20.50 20.80 -32.52
N ASP A 288 20.06 19.60 -32.17
CA ASP A 288 18.88 18.95 -32.77
C ASP A 288 17.71 18.97 -31.77
N GLU A 289 16.53 19.40 -32.24
CA GLU A 289 15.31 19.53 -31.43
C GLU A 289 14.79 18.16 -30.89
N GLU A 290 15.32 17.03 -31.38
CA GLU A 290 14.98 15.69 -30.89
C GLU A 290 15.62 15.33 -29.54
N CYS A 291 16.64 16.08 -29.09
CA CYS A 291 17.42 15.79 -27.87
C CYS A 291 16.86 16.40 -26.57
N GLU A 292 15.73 17.11 -26.61
CA GLU A 292 15.12 17.67 -25.38
C GLU A 292 14.55 16.57 -24.46
N TYR A 293 14.75 16.72 -23.14
CA TYR A 293 14.27 15.78 -22.13
C TYR A 293 12.74 15.81 -22.01
N CYS A 294 12.09 14.73 -22.45
CA CYS A 294 10.65 14.53 -22.34
C CYS A 294 10.32 13.44 -21.31
N PRO A 295 9.64 13.74 -20.18
CA PRO A 295 9.30 12.77 -19.15
C PRO A 295 8.50 11.56 -19.67
N GLU A 296 7.62 11.72 -20.66
CA GLU A 296 6.81 10.63 -21.21
C GLU A 296 7.61 9.70 -22.15
N ARG A 297 8.59 10.25 -22.89
CA ARG A 297 9.59 9.46 -23.65
C ARG A 297 10.47 8.67 -22.68
N ALA A 298 10.99 9.33 -21.65
CA ALA A 298 11.84 8.73 -20.63
C ALA A 298 11.10 7.62 -19.84
N LEU A 299 9.85 7.89 -19.42
CA LEU A 299 8.98 6.89 -18.76
C LEU A 299 8.75 5.67 -19.66
N THR A 300 8.48 5.89 -20.95
CA THR A 300 8.22 4.78 -21.88
C THR A 300 9.46 3.91 -22.08
N ALA A 301 10.66 4.49 -22.15
CA ALA A 301 11.91 3.73 -22.15
C ALA A 301 12.11 2.96 -20.83
N ALA A 302 11.96 3.64 -19.69
CA ALA A 302 12.11 3.03 -18.36
C ALA A 302 11.14 1.85 -18.14
N LEU A 303 9.90 1.95 -18.62
CA LEU A 303 8.90 0.88 -18.58
C LEU A 303 9.31 -0.33 -19.44
N THR A 304 9.86 -0.09 -20.63
CA THR A 304 10.34 -1.16 -21.53
C THR A 304 11.47 -1.95 -20.88
N ASP A 305 12.46 -1.26 -20.29
CA ASP A 305 13.61 -1.91 -19.66
C ASP A 305 13.23 -2.59 -18.33
N TRP A 306 12.37 -1.96 -17.52
CA TRP A 306 11.93 -2.53 -16.23
C TRP A 306 11.11 -3.81 -16.42
N MET A 307 10.38 -3.95 -17.53
CA MET A 307 9.66 -5.18 -17.86
C MET A 307 10.57 -6.41 -17.99
N GLU A 308 11.85 -6.26 -18.31
CA GLU A 308 12.79 -7.40 -18.32
C GLU A 308 13.21 -7.80 -16.89
N GLU A 309 13.37 -6.85 -15.98
CA GLU A 309 13.76 -7.09 -14.58
C GLU A 309 12.58 -7.57 -13.71
N LEU A 310 11.37 -7.02 -13.91
CA LEU A 310 10.13 -7.44 -13.24
C LEU A 310 9.80 -8.92 -13.46
N ASN A 311 10.12 -9.42 -14.65
CA ASN A 311 9.76 -10.76 -15.13
C ASN A 311 10.89 -11.79 -14.95
N GLN A 312 12.04 -11.40 -14.41
CA GLN A 312 13.11 -12.31 -14.01
C GLN A 312 12.94 -12.76 -12.54
N PRO A 313 13.09 -14.06 -12.21
CA PRO A 313 13.16 -14.50 -10.83
C PRO A 313 14.37 -13.93 -10.10
N LEU A 314 14.21 -13.67 -8.80
CA LEU A 314 15.30 -13.35 -7.87
C LEU A 314 16.41 -14.42 -7.94
N GLN A 315 17.55 -14.08 -8.54
CA GLN A 315 18.72 -14.97 -8.55
C GLN A 315 19.45 -14.86 -7.22
N ALA A 316 19.66 -16.00 -6.55
CA ALA A 316 20.37 -16.07 -5.28
C ALA A 316 21.86 -15.76 -5.49
N GLY A 317 22.22 -14.48 -5.34
CA GLY A 317 23.55 -13.94 -5.60
C GLY A 317 23.75 -13.50 -7.05
N ARG A 318 23.61 -12.19 -7.33
CA ARG A 318 24.15 -11.55 -8.54
C ARG A 318 25.69 -11.50 -8.48
N GLN A 319 26.34 -12.66 -8.52
CA GLN A 319 27.77 -12.72 -8.89
C GLN A 319 27.90 -12.41 -10.39
N SER A 320 28.95 -11.66 -10.77
CA SER A 320 29.09 -11.14 -12.12
C SER A 320 29.29 -12.26 -13.15
N ALA A 321 28.30 -12.46 -14.03
CA ALA A 321 28.31 -13.50 -15.06
C ALA A 321 27.51 -13.13 -16.33
N ARG A 322 27.38 -11.83 -16.65
CA ARG A 322 26.71 -11.33 -17.88
C ARG A 322 27.42 -10.18 -18.60
N THR A 323 28.76 -10.19 -18.57
CA THR A 323 29.59 -9.46 -19.53
C THR A 323 30.66 -10.43 -20.07
N ASP A 324 30.70 -10.56 -21.41
CA ASP A 324 31.77 -11.12 -22.27
C ASP A 324 31.27 -12.13 -23.31
N HIS A 325 30.51 -11.61 -24.29
CA HIS A 325 30.17 -12.33 -25.53
C HIS A 325 30.48 -11.51 -26.80
N ARG A 326 31.55 -10.68 -26.77
CA ARG A 326 32.17 -10.16 -28.00
C ARG A 326 33.62 -9.63 -27.86
N ALA A 327 34.57 -10.53 -27.61
CA ALA A 327 36.00 -10.24 -27.81
C ALA A 327 36.79 -11.47 -28.32
N SER A 328 37.76 -11.19 -29.20
CA SER A 328 38.79 -12.04 -29.83
C SER A 328 39.07 -13.46 -29.30
N LEU A 329 39.09 -14.42 -30.24
CA LEU A 329 39.91 -15.63 -30.16
C LEU A 329 41.41 -15.28 -30.27
N ALA A 330 42.23 -15.66 -29.28
CA ALA A 330 43.68 -15.77 -29.42
C ALA A 330 44.21 -16.83 -28.43
N SER A 331 45.19 -17.65 -28.83
CA SER A 331 45.69 -18.76 -27.99
C SER A 331 47.01 -18.43 -27.30
N SER A 332 47.19 -18.94 -26.08
CA SER A 332 48.46 -19.54 -25.67
C SER A 332 48.26 -20.50 -24.49
N ARG A 333 49.26 -21.35 -24.21
CA ARG A 333 49.27 -22.35 -23.12
C ARG A 333 50.39 -22.03 -22.13
N SER A 334 50.12 -22.19 -20.83
CA SER A 334 51.14 -22.54 -19.83
C SER A 334 50.49 -23.28 -18.66
N LYS A 335 51.29 -24.05 -17.90
CA LYS A 335 50.87 -24.83 -16.72
C LYS A 335 51.35 -24.15 -15.42
N PRO A 336 50.69 -24.39 -14.28
CA PRO A 336 51.18 -23.96 -12.97
C PRO A 336 52.11 -25.01 -12.31
N PRO A 337 52.96 -24.59 -11.35
CA PRO A 337 53.29 -25.37 -10.15
C PRO A 337 52.24 -25.07 -9.05
N ASP A 338 51.79 -26.00 -8.19
CA ASP A 338 52.53 -26.75 -7.15
C ASP A 338 53.29 -25.84 -6.15
N ARG A 339 53.35 -26.11 -4.84
CA ARG A 339 52.53 -26.88 -3.88
C ARG A 339 53.13 -26.62 -2.46
N SER A 340 52.73 -27.38 -1.43
CA SER A 340 53.29 -27.39 -0.06
C SER A 340 53.04 -26.13 0.79
N ASP A 341 52.84 -26.19 2.11
CA ASP A 341 52.58 -27.34 2.99
C ASP A 341 51.73 -26.88 4.19
N CYS A 342 50.77 -27.68 4.69
CA CYS A 342 50.87 -28.59 5.86
C CYS A 342 51.23 -27.89 7.21
N VAL A 343 50.63 -28.24 8.36
CA VAL A 343 49.67 -29.32 8.68
C VAL A 343 48.73 -28.92 9.84
N SER A 344 47.68 -29.70 10.09
CA SER A 344 46.69 -29.49 11.17
C SER A 344 47.19 -29.91 12.57
N THR A 345 46.48 -29.54 13.65
CA THR A 345 45.82 -30.51 14.55
C THR A 345 45.00 -29.89 15.71
N PHE A 346 43.81 -30.47 15.94
CA PHE A 346 43.06 -30.65 17.21
C PHE A 346 42.55 -29.47 18.08
N ARG A 347 41.21 -29.51 18.31
CA ARG A 347 40.43 -29.50 19.59
C ARG A 347 40.96 -28.71 20.82
N ALA A 348 40.14 -28.05 21.64
CA ALA A 348 38.71 -28.26 21.93
C ALA A 348 37.98 -27.03 22.54
N ASN A 349 36.63 -27.13 22.60
CA ASN A 349 35.72 -26.59 23.61
C ASN A 349 35.90 -25.16 24.19
N ALA A 350 34.97 -24.27 23.84
CA ALA A 350 34.45 -23.24 24.74
C ALA A 350 32.91 -23.26 24.69
N ALA A 351 32.22 -23.12 25.83
CA ALA A 351 30.77 -23.24 25.91
C ALA A 351 30.09 -21.88 25.71
N VAL A 352 29.16 -21.79 24.75
CA VAL A 352 28.30 -20.61 24.57
C VAL A 352 27.14 -20.68 25.55
N ALA A 353 27.03 -19.69 26.44
CA ALA A 353 25.88 -19.55 27.34
C ALA A 353 24.62 -19.23 26.54
N LYS A 354 23.53 -19.99 26.75
CA LYS A 354 22.24 -19.71 26.13
C LYS A 354 21.57 -18.54 26.84
N LEU A 355 21.34 -17.45 26.10
CA LEU A 355 20.39 -16.40 26.52
C LEU A 355 18.96 -16.98 26.60
N PRO A 356 18.09 -16.47 27.48
CA PRO A 356 16.76 -17.01 27.69
C PRO A 356 15.84 -16.72 26.50
N VAL A 357 15.21 -17.77 25.96
CA VAL A 357 14.16 -17.66 24.95
C VAL A 357 12.81 -17.52 25.65
N PHE A 358 12.12 -16.40 25.43
CA PHE A 358 10.72 -16.24 25.87
C PHE A 358 9.80 -17.12 25.00
N PRO A 359 8.91 -17.94 25.61
CA PRO A 359 8.06 -18.86 24.84
C PRO A 359 6.91 -18.13 24.15
N LEU A 360 6.98 -18.02 22.82
CA LEU A 360 5.81 -17.73 21.99
C LEU A 360 4.96 -19.00 21.86
N ASN A 361 3.78 -19.02 22.47
CA ASN A 361 2.84 -20.13 22.34
C ASN A 361 2.23 -20.17 20.93
N SER A 362 2.70 -21.09 20.09
CA SER A 362 2.11 -21.42 18.79
C SER A 362 1.76 -22.91 18.71
N SER A 363 0.46 -23.22 18.79
CA SER A 363 -0.06 -24.58 18.66
C SER A 363 -0.13 -25.00 17.19
N SER A 364 0.95 -25.61 16.68
CA SER A 364 0.97 -26.26 15.36
C SER A 364 0.00 -27.46 15.29
N PRO A 365 -0.60 -27.75 14.12
CA PRO A 365 -1.56 -28.84 13.96
C PRO A 365 -0.89 -30.24 13.99
N PRO A 366 -1.64 -31.30 14.35
CA PRO A 366 -1.12 -32.66 14.41
C PRO A 366 -0.83 -33.25 13.02
N SER A 367 0.15 -34.16 12.97
CA SER A 367 0.62 -34.83 11.75
C SER A 367 -0.17 -36.11 11.41
N SER A 368 -0.22 -36.44 10.12
CA SER A 368 -0.87 -37.64 9.59
C SER A 368 -0.16 -38.95 10.01
N PRO A 369 -0.90 -40.04 10.30
CA PRO A 369 -0.30 -41.35 10.60
C PRO A 369 0.22 -42.08 9.33
N PRO A 370 1.17 -43.04 9.48
CA PRO A 370 1.91 -43.65 8.36
C PRO A 370 1.27 -44.92 7.77
N LEU A 371 1.87 -45.44 6.69
CA LEU A 371 1.44 -46.61 5.90
C LEU A 371 2.31 -47.87 6.13
N GLY A 372 1.66 -49.03 6.22
CA GLY A 372 2.26 -50.38 6.19
C GLY A 372 2.09 -51.19 7.48
N LYS A 373 2.06 -52.54 7.48
CA LYS A 373 2.10 -53.55 6.38
C LYS A 373 1.74 -54.93 6.97
N VAL A 374 0.99 -55.79 6.23
CA VAL A 374 1.10 -57.29 6.21
C VAL A 374 0.69 -58.04 7.52
N GLU A 375 0.00 -59.20 7.59
CA GLU A 375 -0.47 -60.25 6.63
C GLU A 375 -1.72 -61.04 7.16
N ARG A 376 -2.34 -61.91 6.32
CA ARG A 376 -3.09 -63.20 6.57
C ARG A 376 -3.92 -63.38 7.88
N GLU A 377 -5.18 -63.85 7.93
CA GLU A 377 -5.93 -64.95 7.26
C GLU A 377 -7.48 -64.71 7.39
N ALA A 378 -8.44 -65.55 6.97
CA ALA A 378 -8.69 -66.49 5.85
C ALA A 378 -10.15 -67.06 5.97
N ARG A 379 -10.62 -67.88 5.00
CA ARG A 379 -11.96 -68.58 4.95
C ARG A 379 -13.21 -67.67 4.82
N GLU A 380 -14.39 -68.12 4.37
CA GLU A 380 -14.83 -68.95 3.22
C GLU A 380 -16.38 -68.95 3.16
N GLY A 381 -17.01 -69.27 2.01
CA GLY A 381 -18.47 -69.34 1.80
C GLY A 381 -19.04 -68.16 0.97
N GLU A 382 -19.42 -68.34 -0.30
CA GLU A 382 -20.71 -68.88 -0.81
C GLU A 382 -21.94 -67.96 -0.55
N LYS A 383 -22.86 -67.66 -1.49
CA LYS A 383 -23.17 -68.26 -2.82
C LYS A 383 -23.98 -67.28 -3.74
N THR A 384 -23.94 -67.50 -5.07
CA THR A 384 -24.95 -67.27 -6.17
C THR A 384 -26.30 -66.54 -5.88
N ARG A 385 -27.04 -65.82 -6.77
CA ARG A 385 -27.16 -65.59 -8.26
C ARG A 385 -28.33 -64.54 -8.48
N SER A 386 -28.79 -64.03 -9.64
CA SER A 386 -28.29 -63.64 -10.99
C SER A 386 -29.46 -63.13 -11.89
N HIS A 387 -29.21 -62.30 -12.94
CA HIS A 387 -30.13 -61.91 -14.06
C HIS A 387 -31.34 -60.98 -13.70
N GLN A 388 -32.04 -60.24 -14.60
CA GLN A 388 -31.86 -59.85 -16.03
C GLN A 388 -32.68 -58.56 -16.39
N GLN A 389 -32.45 -57.98 -17.59
CA GLN A 389 -33.29 -56.96 -18.27
C GLN A 389 -34.46 -57.63 -19.05
N PRO A 390 -35.58 -56.93 -19.44
CA PRO A 390 -35.64 -55.81 -20.41
C PRO A 390 -36.67 -54.69 -20.04
N GLY A 391 -36.99 -53.65 -20.83
CA GLY A 391 -36.47 -53.13 -22.12
C GLY A 391 -37.56 -52.89 -23.20
N GLN A 392 -37.79 -51.63 -23.63
CA GLN A 392 -38.68 -51.26 -24.77
C GLN A 392 -38.38 -49.84 -25.34
N GLN A 393 -38.81 -49.56 -26.58
CA GLN A 393 -38.65 -48.28 -27.32
C GLN A 393 -40.01 -47.65 -27.69
N PRO A 394 -40.05 -46.38 -28.18
CA PRO A 394 -40.36 -46.18 -29.61
C PRO A 394 -39.54 -45.05 -30.33
N PRO A 395 -39.67 -44.87 -31.69
CA PRO A 395 -38.76 -44.07 -32.52
C PRO A 395 -39.42 -42.96 -33.39
N GLY A 396 -38.64 -42.25 -34.23
CA GLY A 396 -39.18 -41.57 -35.45
C GLY A 396 -38.45 -40.29 -35.89
N SER A 397 -38.09 -40.15 -37.18
CA SER A 397 -37.24 -39.04 -37.70
C SER A 397 -37.77 -38.40 -39.00
N ARG A 398 -37.15 -37.27 -39.44
CA ARG A 398 -37.25 -36.55 -40.76
C ARG A 398 -38.36 -35.47 -40.90
N SER A 399 -38.24 -34.41 -41.71
CA SER A 399 -37.10 -33.73 -42.39
C SER A 399 -37.53 -32.42 -43.10
N GLY A 400 -36.67 -31.40 -43.22
CA GLY A 400 -36.94 -30.19 -44.07
C GLY A 400 -35.82 -29.13 -44.06
N ALA A 401 -35.68 -28.38 -45.17
CA ALA A 401 -34.68 -27.32 -45.44
C ALA A 401 -35.26 -26.33 -46.52
N PRO A 402 -34.64 -25.21 -46.97
CA PRO A 402 -33.23 -24.78 -46.80
C PRO A 402 -32.93 -23.25 -46.61
N THR A 403 -31.63 -22.94 -46.43
CA THR A 403 -30.88 -21.70 -46.79
C THR A 403 -31.33 -20.29 -46.36
N GLY A 404 -30.46 -19.63 -45.58
CA GLY A 404 -30.37 -18.17 -45.41
C GLY A 404 -29.14 -17.82 -44.57
N GLY A 405 -28.18 -17.05 -45.09
CA GLY A 405 -26.83 -16.93 -44.50
C GLY A 405 -26.60 -15.70 -43.63
N GLY A 406 -25.88 -15.86 -42.51
CA GLY A 406 -25.37 -14.77 -41.68
C GLY A 406 -24.31 -15.24 -40.68
N ARG A 407 -23.07 -14.73 -40.78
CA ARG A 407 -21.99 -15.00 -39.83
C ARG A 407 -22.11 -14.06 -38.62
N THR A 408 -22.34 -14.61 -37.44
CA THR A 408 -22.02 -13.96 -36.16
C THR A 408 -20.91 -14.72 -35.45
N GLN A 409 -19.80 -14.03 -35.18
CA GLN A 409 -18.69 -14.60 -34.41
C GLN A 409 -19.10 -14.73 -32.94
N LYS A 410 -18.89 -15.90 -32.33
CA LYS A 410 -18.93 -16.02 -30.86
C LYS A 410 -17.65 -15.43 -30.28
N LEU A 411 -17.80 -14.45 -29.38
CA LEU A 411 -16.68 -14.02 -28.53
C LEU A 411 -16.23 -15.21 -27.65
N PRO A 412 -14.92 -15.46 -27.50
CA PRO A 412 -14.41 -16.41 -26.53
C PRO A 412 -14.57 -15.85 -25.12
N GLY A 413 -15.11 -16.66 -24.20
CA GLY A 413 -15.22 -16.26 -22.80
C GLY A 413 -13.84 -16.19 -22.14
N ARG A 414 -13.57 -15.13 -21.37
CA ARG A 414 -12.40 -15.07 -20.48
C ARG A 414 -12.53 -16.10 -19.37
N GLY A 415 -11.82 -17.22 -19.47
CA GLY A 415 -11.41 -17.97 -18.28
C GLY A 415 -10.37 -17.15 -17.52
N LEU A 416 -10.55 -17.01 -16.21
CA LEU A 416 -9.61 -16.31 -15.31
C LEU A 416 -8.80 -17.34 -14.51
N CYS A 417 -7.70 -16.88 -13.90
CA CYS A 417 -6.80 -17.68 -13.04
C CYS A 417 -6.18 -18.92 -13.71
N GLY A 418 -5.49 -18.70 -14.83
CA GLY A 418 -4.63 -19.71 -15.48
C GLY A 418 -3.35 -19.17 -16.14
N GLY A 419 -3.04 -17.87 -15.95
CA GLY A 419 -1.83 -17.24 -16.49
C GLY A 419 -0.61 -17.48 -15.60
N LYS A 420 0.57 -17.69 -16.21
CA LYS A 420 1.85 -17.74 -15.47
C LYS A 420 2.22 -16.33 -14.99
N GLY A 421 2.81 -16.24 -13.80
CA GLY A 421 3.04 -15.01 -13.04
C GLY A 421 4.07 -14.03 -13.62
N LEU A 422 3.72 -13.40 -14.74
CA LEU A 422 4.47 -12.32 -15.38
C LEU A 422 3.59 -11.07 -15.44
N LEU A 423 4.18 -9.89 -15.18
CA LEU A 423 3.48 -8.61 -15.27
C LEU A 423 3.46 -8.13 -16.72
N SER A 424 2.26 -7.81 -17.22
CA SER A 424 2.07 -7.23 -18.56
C SER A 424 2.26 -5.72 -18.56
N GLU A 425 2.70 -5.13 -19.69
CA GLU A 425 2.92 -3.68 -19.81
C GLU A 425 1.71 -2.85 -19.36
N ALA A 426 0.49 -3.27 -19.70
CA ALA A 426 -0.74 -2.60 -19.29
C ALA A 426 -0.92 -2.56 -17.77
N GLN A 427 -0.47 -3.60 -17.05
CA GLN A 427 -0.52 -3.66 -15.59
C GLN A 427 0.59 -2.80 -14.95
N VAL A 428 1.79 -2.76 -15.54
CA VAL A 428 2.87 -1.88 -15.07
C VAL A 428 2.51 -0.40 -15.30
N ARG A 429 1.92 -0.07 -16.47
CA ARG A 429 1.37 1.27 -16.74
C ARG A 429 0.18 1.61 -15.82
N LEU A 430 -0.65 0.63 -15.45
CA LEU A 430 -1.70 0.83 -14.44
C LEU A 430 -1.10 1.15 -13.07
N LEU A 431 -0.12 0.36 -12.60
CA LEU A 431 0.61 0.55 -11.35
C LEU A 431 1.24 1.96 -11.28
N VAL A 432 2.05 2.34 -12.27
CA VAL A 432 2.66 3.68 -12.34
C VAL A 432 1.60 4.78 -12.45
N GLY A 433 0.53 4.53 -13.20
CA GLY A 433 -0.62 5.44 -13.31
C GLY A 433 -1.40 5.64 -12.02
N LEU A 434 -1.19 4.80 -11.00
CA LEU A 434 -1.80 4.88 -9.67
C LEU A 434 -0.80 5.40 -8.61
N HIS A 435 0.50 5.17 -8.80
CA HIS A 435 1.59 5.56 -7.89
C HIS A 435 2.60 6.45 -8.62
N TYR A 436 2.20 7.69 -8.94
CA TYR A 436 2.90 8.56 -9.89
C TYR A 436 3.93 9.51 -9.23
N LEU A 437 3.54 10.73 -8.87
CA LEU A 437 4.44 11.75 -8.30
C LEU A 437 3.79 12.46 -7.08
N PRO A 438 4.57 13.15 -6.22
CA PRO A 438 4.03 13.78 -5.00
C PRO A 438 2.97 14.86 -5.24
N HIS A 439 3.06 15.53 -6.40
CA HIS A 439 2.24 16.69 -6.80
C HIS A 439 1.40 16.45 -8.06
N GLU A 440 1.34 15.22 -8.56
CA GLU A 440 0.67 14.88 -9.82
C GLU A 440 0.22 13.41 -9.84
N HIS A 441 -1.06 13.17 -10.11
CA HIS A 441 -1.60 11.83 -10.34
C HIS A 441 -1.33 11.37 -11.77
N GLY A 442 -1.02 10.07 -11.94
CA GLY A 442 -0.97 9.45 -13.25
C GLY A 442 -2.37 9.27 -13.87
N PRO A 443 -2.47 8.96 -15.18
CA PRO A 443 -3.75 8.93 -15.89
C PRO A 443 -4.79 7.97 -15.29
N SER A 444 -4.36 6.83 -14.73
CA SER A 444 -5.24 5.85 -14.08
C SER A 444 -5.87 6.40 -12.80
N ALA A 445 -5.07 7.04 -11.94
CA ALA A 445 -5.55 7.68 -10.72
C ALA A 445 -6.47 8.87 -11.01
N GLN A 446 -6.10 9.74 -11.97
CA GLN A 446 -6.96 10.85 -12.41
C GLN A 446 -8.34 10.33 -12.84
N LYS A 447 -8.38 9.30 -13.70
CA LYS A 447 -9.62 8.68 -14.18
C LYS A 447 -10.44 8.06 -13.04
N LEU A 448 -9.79 7.34 -12.12
CA LEU A 448 -10.45 6.71 -10.96
C LEU A 448 -11.15 7.75 -10.08
N LEU A 449 -10.43 8.83 -9.71
CA LEU A 449 -10.92 9.90 -8.84
C LEU A 449 -12.00 10.74 -9.53
N GLN A 450 -11.83 11.08 -10.82
CA GLN A 450 -12.82 11.82 -11.61
C GLN A 450 -14.11 11.03 -11.82
N ASP A 451 -14.03 9.74 -12.18
CA ASP A 451 -15.21 8.90 -12.38
C ASP A 451 -15.96 8.69 -11.05
N LEU A 452 -15.27 8.39 -9.94
CA LEU A 452 -15.88 8.27 -8.62
C LEU A 452 -16.58 9.56 -8.17
N THR A 453 -15.89 10.70 -8.28
CA THR A 453 -16.42 12.02 -7.89
C THR A 453 -17.66 12.40 -8.70
N TRP A 454 -17.64 12.15 -10.01
CA TRP A 454 -18.79 12.43 -10.86
C TRP A 454 -19.96 11.48 -10.57
N LEU A 455 -19.71 10.17 -10.42
CA LEU A 455 -20.76 9.17 -10.17
C LEU A 455 -21.50 9.44 -8.86
N LYS A 456 -20.73 9.75 -7.81
CA LYS A 456 -21.22 10.21 -6.50
C LYS A 456 -22.08 11.47 -6.62
N THR A 457 -21.59 12.49 -7.33
CA THR A 457 -22.30 13.78 -7.49
C THR A 457 -23.61 13.62 -8.30
N ASN A 458 -23.62 12.69 -9.25
CA ASN A 458 -24.72 12.48 -10.18
C ASN A 458 -25.60 11.26 -9.85
N CYS A 459 -25.46 10.65 -8.68
CA CYS A 459 -26.25 9.48 -8.25
C CYS A 459 -27.77 9.73 -8.24
N HIS A 460 -28.19 11.00 -8.11
CA HIS A 460 -29.59 11.43 -8.24
C HIS A 460 -30.22 11.05 -9.59
N MET A 461 -29.42 10.79 -10.64
CA MET A 461 -29.91 10.30 -11.94
C MET A 461 -30.48 8.87 -11.87
N VAL A 462 -29.97 8.05 -10.94
CA VAL A 462 -30.31 6.62 -10.76
C VAL A 462 -30.99 6.31 -9.42
N GLY A 463 -31.38 7.32 -8.65
CA GLY A 463 -32.08 7.15 -7.36
C GLY A 463 -33.49 6.59 -7.49
N ALA A 464 -33.92 5.79 -6.51
CA ALA A 464 -35.16 5.01 -6.52
C ALA A 464 -36.44 5.85 -6.76
N ASN A 465 -36.44 7.09 -6.28
CA ASN A 465 -37.59 8.00 -6.30
C ASN A 465 -37.51 9.06 -7.43
N SER A 466 -36.70 8.84 -8.47
CA SER A 466 -36.55 9.77 -9.59
C SER A 466 -37.87 9.99 -10.33
N LYS A 467 -38.54 11.12 -10.07
CA LYS A 467 -39.95 11.36 -10.47
C LYS A 467 -40.19 11.38 -11.99
N LYS A 468 -39.13 11.58 -12.80
CA LYS A 468 -39.08 11.33 -14.25
C LYS A 468 -37.62 11.00 -14.64
N PRO A 469 -37.21 9.72 -14.73
CA PRO A 469 -35.87 9.39 -15.20
C PRO A 469 -35.74 9.79 -16.68
N GLN A 470 -34.66 10.51 -17.03
CA GLN A 470 -34.29 10.78 -18.42
C GLN A 470 -33.37 9.64 -18.88
N PRO A 471 -33.79 8.74 -19.80
CA PRO A 471 -33.04 7.51 -20.10
C PRO A 471 -31.57 7.78 -20.46
N GLN A 472 -31.33 8.78 -21.33
CA GLN A 472 -29.99 9.21 -21.74
C GLN A 472 -29.04 9.51 -20.56
N LYS A 473 -29.55 10.05 -19.44
CA LYS A 473 -28.73 10.34 -18.24
C LYS A 473 -28.51 9.11 -17.36
N VAL A 474 -29.48 8.20 -17.33
CA VAL A 474 -29.32 6.88 -16.69
C VAL A 474 -28.27 6.07 -17.44
N ASP A 475 -28.31 6.09 -18.77
CA ASP A 475 -27.37 5.41 -19.66
C ASP A 475 -25.97 6.05 -19.62
N GLU A 476 -25.88 7.39 -19.53
CA GLU A 476 -24.63 8.11 -19.27
C GLU A 476 -24.01 7.69 -17.92
N TRP A 477 -24.81 7.72 -16.85
CA TRP A 477 -24.34 7.36 -15.51
C TRP A 477 -23.89 5.90 -15.45
N ARG A 478 -24.68 4.96 -15.98
CA ARG A 478 -24.32 3.53 -16.04
C ARG A 478 -23.14 3.26 -16.97
N GLY A 479 -23.05 3.97 -18.09
CA GLY A 479 -21.90 3.91 -18.99
C GLY A 479 -20.60 4.42 -18.34
N ARG A 480 -20.68 5.38 -17.43
CA ARG A 480 -19.54 5.84 -16.61
C ARG A 480 -19.25 4.88 -15.45
N ALA A 481 -20.29 4.36 -14.79
CA ALA A 481 -20.15 3.36 -13.72
C ALA A 481 -19.45 2.10 -14.25
N SER A 482 -19.82 1.61 -15.44
CA SER A 482 -19.16 0.46 -16.08
C SER A 482 -17.66 0.67 -16.30
N ARG A 483 -17.21 1.88 -16.66
CA ARG A 483 -15.78 2.21 -16.80
C ARG A 483 -15.04 2.26 -15.47
N PHE A 484 -15.68 2.83 -14.44
CA PHE A 484 -15.14 2.85 -13.07
C PHE A 484 -15.00 1.43 -12.52
N LEU A 485 -16.07 0.62 -12.61
CA LEU A 485 -16.10 -0.76 -12.15
C LEU A 485 -15.05 -1.62 -12.86
N SER A 486 -14.86 -1.45 -14.18
CA SER A 486 -13.75 -2.11 -14.91
C SER A 486 -12.39 -1.76 -14.32
N LEU A 487 -12.12 -0.49 -14.03
CA LEU A 487 -10.85 -0.06 -13.46
C LEU A 487 -10.63 -0.63 -12.05
N CYS A 488 -11.69 -0.82 -11.25
CA CYS A 488 -11.61 -1.55 -9.98
C CYS A 488 -11.25 -3.04 -10.17
N GLU A 489 -11.75 -3.70 -11.22
CA GLU A 489 -11.32 -5.07 -11.56
C GLU A 489 -9.87 -5.11 -12.04
N ASP A 490 -9.45 -4.13 -12.86
CA ASP A 490 -8.07 -4.05 -13.35
C ASP A 490 -7.08 -3.85 -12.18
N ILE A 491 -7.45 -3.07 -11.15
CA ILE A 491 -6.70 -2.94 -9.88
C ILE A 491 -6.65 -4.28 -9.12
N ALA A 492 -7.76 -5.03 -9.06
CA ALA A 492 -7.79 -6.34 -8.40
C ALA A 492 -6.93 -7.38 -9.15
N GLN A 493 -6.92 -7.36 -10.49
CA GLN A 493 -6.06 -8.21 -11.31
C GLN A 493 -4.58 -7.81 -11.21
N LEU A 494 -4.27 -6.51 -11.08
CA LEU A 494 -2.91 -6.02 -10.79
C LEU A 494 -2.40 -6.61 -9.47
N HIS A 495 -3.19 -6.51 -8.39
CA HIS A 495 -2.85 -7.11 -7.08
C HIS A 495 -2.47 -8.60 -7.21
N CYS A 496 -3.30 -9.41 -7.86
CA CYS A 496 -3.01 -10.84 -8.01
C CYS A 496 -1.82 -11.14 -8.93
N SER A 497 -1.52 -10.25 -9.88
CA SER A 497 -0.36 -10.39 -10.78
C SER A 497 0.96 -9.97 -10.12
N VAL A 498 0.92 -9.01 -9.18
CA VAL A 498 2.04 -8.69 -8.28
C VAL A 498 2.28 -9.86 -7.32
N VAL A 499 1.24 -10.37 -6.65
CA VAL A 499 1.35 -11.51 -5.72
C VAL A 499 1.83 -12.80 -6.42
N GLY A 500 1.42 -13.02 -7.67
CA GLY A 500 1.90 -14.14 -8.49
C GLY A 500 3.27 -13.92 -9.15
N GLY A 501 3.88 -12.74 -9.01
CA GLY A 501 5.03 -12.30 -9.80
C GLY A 501 6.32 -13.09 -9.58
N ALA A 502 7.12 -13.23 -10.64
CA ALA A 502 8.40 -13.94 -10.61
C ALA A 502 9.46 -13.27 -9.69
N ASN A 503 9.55 -11.94 -9.73
CA ASN A 503 10.46 -11.19 -8.86
C ASN A 503 9.82 -10.96 -7.47
N ARG A 504 10.28 -11.69 -6.46
CA ARG A 504 9.73 -11.58 -5.09
C ARG A 504 10.21 -10.36 -4.30
N ALA A 505 11.28 -9.66 -4.72
CA ALA A 505 11.67 -8.40 -4.07
C ALA A 505 10.63 -7.33 -4.40
N VAL A 506 10.35 -7.16 -5.70
CA VAL A 506 9.28 -6.31 -6.23
C VAL A 506 7.94 -6.61 -5.56
N LEU A 507 7.59 -7.89 -5.34
CA LEU A 507 6.40 -8.25 -4.58
C LEU A 507 6.41 -7.63 -3.17
N TYR A 508 7.44 -7.89 -2.34
CA TYR A 508 7.41 -7.44 -0.95
C TYR A 508 7.50 -5.93 -0.80
N ASP A 509 8.24 -5.24 -1.66
CA ASP A 509 8.32 -3.78 -1.70
C ASP A 509 6.97 -3.16 -2.12
N LEU A 510 6.28 -3.71 -3.14
CA LEU A 510 5.03 -3.14 -3.66
C LEU A 510 3.75 -3.61 -2.94
N TYR A 511 3.78 -4.73 -2.22
CA TYR A 511 2.57 -5.38 -1.70
C TYR A 511 1.69 -4.48 -0.83
N PRO A 512 2.20 -3.73 0.16
CA PRO A 512 1.36 -2.91 1.04
C PRO A 512 0.53 -1.88 0.26
N TYR A 513 1.17 -1.20 -0.69
CA TYR A 513 0.58 -0.14 -1.51
C TYR A 513 -0.53 -0.66 -2.43
N VAL A 514 -0.27 -1.77 -3.13
CA VAL A 514 -1.22 -2.37 -4.07
C VAL A 514 -2.39 -3.04 -3.33
N TRP A 515 -2.15 -3.62 -2.16
CA TRP A 515 -3.18 -4.23 -1.32
C TRP A 515 -4.11 -3.19 -0.67
N ASP A 516 -3.57 -2.10 -0.11
CA ASP A 516 -4.38 -1.03 0.51
C ASP A 516 -5.29 -0.36 -0.54
N LEU A 517 -4.73 -0.02 -1.70
CA LEU A 517 -5.50 0.54 -2.82
C LEU A 517 -6.55 -0.45 -3.34
N ARG A 518 -6.24 -1.75 -3.45
CA ARG A 518 -7.21 -2.80 -3.83
C ARG A 518 -8.37 -2.89 -2.85
N ASN A 519 -8.09 -2.79 -1.55
CA ASN A 519 -9.13 -2.86 -0.51
C ASN A 519 -10.03 -1.62 -0.51
N THR A 520 -9.46 -0.42 -0.62
CA THR A 520 -10.25 0.81 -0.72
C THR A 520 -11.05 0.87 -2.03
N ALA A 521 -10.48 0.44 -3.15
CA ALA A 521 -11.19 0.31 -4.43
C ALA A 521 -12.36 -0.69 -4.35
N LEU A 522 -12.25 -1.75 -3.56
CA LEU A 522 -13.33 -2.72 -3.35
C LEU A 522 -14.52 -2.13 -2.56
N VAL A 523 -14.28 -1.26 -1.57
CA VAL A 523 -15.36 -0.48 -0.92
C VAL A 523 -16.04 0.44 -1.93
N ALA A 524 -15.25 1.18 -2.72
CA ALA A 524 -15.79 2.12 -3.71
C ALA A 524 -16.58 1.40 -4.83
N LYS A 525 -16.11 0.23 -5.29
CA LYS A 525 -16.82 -0.67 -6.21
C LYS A 525 -18.19 -1.09 -5.66
N ALA A 526 -18.23 -1.57 -4.41
CA ALA A 526 -19.48 -1.95 -3.74
C ALA A 526 -20.43 -0.76 -3.56
N PHE A 527 -19.90 0.42 -3.25
CA PHE A 527 -20.69 1.66 -3.12
C PHE A 527 -21.28 2.10 -4.46
N ILE A 528 -20.52 2.09 -5.57
CA ILE A 528 -21.06 2.42 -6.90
C ILE A 528 -22.14 1.42 -7.35
N TYR A 529 -21.97 0.11 -7.09
CA TYR A 529 -23.05 -0.86 -7.32
C TYR A 529 -24.30 -0.61 -6.47
N TRP A 530 -24.14 -0.09 -5.26
CA TRP A 530 -25.26 0.24 -4.39
C TRP A 530 -26.00 1.51 -4.84
N LEU A 531 -25.31 2.52 -5.38
CA LEU A 531 -25.94 3.77 -5.83
C LEU A 531 -26.97 3.55 -6.96
N ASP A 532 -26.80 2.55 -7.82
CA ASP A 532 -27.74 2.24 -8.90
C ASP A 532 -29.06 1.67 -8.33
N GLY A 533 -30.07 2.53 -8.22
CA GLY A 533 -31.42 2.18 -7.79
C GLY A 533 -31.68 2.15 -6.29
N ARG A 534 -30.71 2.43 -5.40
CA ARG A 534 -30.89 2.33 -3.92
C ARG A 534 -30.76 3.65 -3.14
N VAL A 535 -30.42 4.76 -3.79
CA VAL A 535 -30.47 6.10 -3.17
C VAL A 535 -31.92 6.54 -2.98
N MET A 536 -32.32 6.87 -1.75
CA MET A 536 -33.65 7.43 -1.45
C MET A 536 -33.62 8.96 -1.55
N SER A 537 -34.64 9.57 -2.17
CA SER A 537 -34.69 11.03 -2.35
C SER A 537 -35.38 11.73 -1.17
N ASP A 538 -34.91 12.94 -0.84
CA ASP A 538 -35.44 13.86 0.17
C ASP A 538 -36.96 13.74 0.46
N SER A 539 -37.31 13.15 1.60
CA SER A 539 -38.64 13.23 2.22
C SER A 539 -38.61 13.66 3.69
N SER A 540 -37.42 13.75 4.29
CA SER A 540 -37.17 14.33 5.62
C SER A 540 -36.58 15.73 5.47
N GLY A 541 -37.08 16.70 6.26
CA GLY A 541 -36.48 18.04 6.37
C GLY A 541 -35.13 18.05 7.11
N LEU A 542 -34.70 16.88 7.61
CA LEU A 542 -33.41 16.64 8.25
C LEU A 542 -32.59 15.70 7.36
N GLY A 543 -31.37 16.13 7.01
CA GLY A 543 -30.38 15.29 6.33
C GLY A 543 -30.64 15.02 4.84
N SER A 544 -30.53 16.04 3.98
CA SER A 544 -30.36 15.77 2.53
C SER A 544 -29.02 15.06 2.29
N TRP A 545 -28.98 14.14 1.31
CA TRP A 545 -27.75 13.47 0.86
C TRP A 545 -26.59 14.45 0.59
N ARG A 546 -26.92 15.64 0.07
CA ARG A 546 -25.97 16.76 -0.17
C ARG A 546 -25.22 17.21 1.08
N ASN A 547 -25.81 17.05 2.28
CA ASN A 547 -25.18 17.41 3.55
C ASN A 547 -24.24 16.30 4.05
N CYS A 548 -24.60 15.03 3.83
CA CYS A 548 -23.70 13.89 4.09
C CYS A 548 -22.41 14.01 3.26
N PHE A 549 -22.53 14.48 2.02
CA PHE A 549 -21.39 14.75 1.14
C PHE A 549 -20.75 16.13 1.30
N HIS A 550 -21.12 16.91 2.33
CA HIS A 550 -20.45 18.19 2.62
C HIS A 550 -19.17 18.02 3.46
N TRP A 551 -18.98 16.84 4.07
CA TRP A 551 -17.78 16.47 4.84
C TRP A 551 -16.79 15.59 4.07
N CYS A 552 -17.26 14.77 3.13
CA CYS A 552 -16.38 14.23 2.10
C CYS A 552 -15.78 15.40 1.30
N GLY A 553 -14.47 15.37 1.02
CA GLY A 553 -13.77 16.48 0.37
C GLY A 553 -14.48 16.98 -0.90
N LYS A 554 -14.82 18.28 -0.92
CA LYS A 554 -15.34 18.97 -2.13
C LYS A 554 -14.25 19.23 -3.18
N ALA A 555 -13.00 19.06 -2.79
CA ALA A 555 -11.83 19.09 -3.65
C ALA A 555 -11.15 17.72 -3.59
N THR A 556 -10.79 17.19 -4.76
CA THR A 556 -9.61 16.31 -4.88
C THR A 556 -8.35 17.16 -4.69
N GLY A 557 -7.17 16.56 -4.48
CA GLY A 557 -5.92 17.33 -4.39
C GLY A 557 -5.69 18.25 -5.61
N ALA A 558 -6.21 17.87 -6.77
CA ALA A 558 -6.18 18.65 -8.00
C ALA A 558 -6.93 20.01 -7.91
N ASP A 559 -8.06 20.10 -7.20
CA ASP A 559 -8.83 21.35 -7.12
C ASP A 559 -8.28 22.34 -6.09
N LEU A 560 -7.42 21.88 -5.16
CA LEU A 560 -6.66 22.73 -4.23
C LEU A 560 -5.26 23.11 -4.76
N SER A 561 -4.92 22.71 -5.99
CA SER A 561 -3.59 22.92 -6.61
C SER A 561 -3.24 24.37 -6.96
N GLY A 562 -3.98 25.35 -6.43
CA GLY A 562 -3.63 26.77 -6.40
C GLY A 562 -2.81 27.20 -5.16
N VAL A 563 -2.57 26.28 -4.22
CA VAL A 563 -1.70 26.52 -3.05
C VAL A 563 -0.53 25.54 -3.09
N ASP A 564 0.69 26.05 -3.29
CA ASP A 564 1.94 25.26 -3.21
C ASP A 564 2.24 24.86 -1.76
N SER A 565 1.52 23.82 -1.34
CA SER A 565 1.60 23.13 -0.06
C SER A 565 2.48 21.89 -0.17
N GLU A 566 3.02 21.42 0.95
CA GLU A 566 3.86 20.22 0.96
C GLU A 566 3.00 18.95 0.81
N PRO A 567 3.47 17.90 0.09
CA PRO A 567 2.66 16.73 -0.26
C PRO A 567 1.94 16.05 0.91
N TRP A 568 2.55 16.03 2.10
CA TRP A 568 1.99 15.39 3.30
C TRP A 568 0.75 16.08 3.89
N ALA A 569 0.33 17.23 3.34
CA ALA A 569 -1.00 17.80 3.59
C ALA A 569 -2.13 16.84 3.17
N PHE A 570 -1.89 15.98 2.17
CA PHE A 570 -2.82 14.95 1.70
C PHE A 570 -2.22 13.56 1.95
N LYS A 571 -2.66 12.90 3.03
CA LYS A 571 -2.17 11.59 3.46
C LYS A 571 -2.89 10.43 2.77
N GLY A 572 -2.18 9.32 2.54
CA GLY A 572 -2.75 8.09 2.00
C GLY A 572 -2.69 7.95 0.46
N GLY A 573 -2.20 8.96 -0.24
CA GLY A 573 -2.17 8.99 -1.71
C GLY A 573 -3.54 8.70 -2.35
N VAL A 574 -3.55 7.99 -3.47
CA VAL A 574 -4.79 7.66 -4.22
C VAL A 574 -5.75 6.81 -3.38
N SER A 575 -5.24 5.94 -2.51
CA SER A 575 -6.09 5.17 -1.58
C SER A 575 -6.76 6.11 -0.55
N GLY A 576 -6.00 7.04 0.02
CA GLY A 576 -6.50 8.10 0.91
C GLY A 576 -7.56 9.00 0.24
N GLU A 577 -7.39 9.38 -1.02
CA GLU A 577 -8.38 10.20 -1.73
C GLU A 577 -9.63 9.41 -2.14
N VAL A 578 -9.52 8.16 -2.58
CA VAL A 578 -10.69 7.28 -2.80
C VAL A 578 -11.43 7.06 -1.48
N GLN A 579 -10.71 6.85 -0.37
CA GLN A 579 -11.26 6.79 0.99
C GLN A 579 -12.04 8.07 1.33
N MET A 580 -11.43 9.26 1.20
CA MET A 580 -12.06 10.55 1.52
C MET A 580 -13.23 10.94 0.61
N LEU A 581 -13.36 10.32 -0.56
CA LEU A 581 -14.53 10.44 -1.42
C LEU A 581 -15.74 9.63 -0.92
N LEU A 582 -15.57 8.68 -0.01
CA LEU A 582 -16.67 7.87 0.55
C LEU A 582 -17.34 8.55 1.77
N PRO A 583 -18.67 8.33 1.99
CA PRO A 583 -19.44 8.84 3.14
C PRO A 583 -18.80 8.76 4.54
N ILE A 584 -17.94 7.77 4.79
CA ILE A 584 -17.28 7.51 6.08
C ILE A 584 -15.75 7.62 5.99
N GLY A 585 -15.22 8.30 4.96
CA GLY A 585 -13.78 8.35 4.67
C GLY A 585 -12.89 8.89 5.79
N SER A 586 -13.42 9.74 6.65
CA SER A 586 -12.72 10.31 7.82
C SER A 586 -12.43 9.28 8.92
N SER A 587 -13.13 8.14 8.94
CA SER A 587 -12.90 7.03 9.88
C SER A 587 -11.70 6.19 9.46
N SER A 588 -10.48 6.69 9.75
CA SER A 588 -9.23 6.07 9.32
C SER A 588 -9.07 4.62 9.78
N GLU A 589 -9.64 4.24 10.92
CA GLU A 589 -9.67 2.88 11.47
C GLU A 589 -10.45 1.87 10.62
N LEU A 590 -11.37 2.33 9.75
CA LEU A 590 -12.13 1.45 8.84
C LEU A 590 -11.37 1.11 7.55
N PHE A 591 -10.27 1.82 7.27
CA PHE A 591 -9.45 1.66 6.06
C PHE A 591 -8.00 1.28 6.40
N THR A 592 -7.32 2.09 7.23
CA THR A 592 -5.91 1.92 7.60
C THR A 592 -5.73 0.72 8.54
N HIS A 593 -5.05 -0.31 8.05
CA HIS A 593 -4.56 -1.45 8.84
C HIS A 593 -3.42 -2.16 8.08
N PRO A 594 -2.52 -2.90 8.75
CA PRO A 594 -1.43 -3.57 8.06
C PRO A 594 -1.92 -4.70 7.12
N PRO A 595 -1.22 -4.95 6.01
CA PRO A 595 -1.48 -6.09 5.13
C PRO A 595 -1.22 -7.43 5.87
N PRO A 596 -1.78 -8.55 5.38
CA PRO A 596 -1.47 -9.87 5.92
C PRO A 596 0.02 -10.20 5.72
N LEU A 597 0.63 -10.84 6.73
CA LEU A 597 2.06 -11.21 6.74
C LEU A 597 2.48 -12.11 5.56
N PHE A 598 1.52 -12.83 4.96
CA PHE A 598 1.70 -13.66 3.79
C PHE A 598 0.81 -13.14 2.66
N PRO A 599 1.38 -12.63 1.56
CA PRO A 599 0.61 -12.19 0.40
C PRO A 599 -0.27 -13.30 -0.16
N THR A 600 -1.52 -12.96 -0.50
CA THR A 600 -2.52 -13.91 -1.02
C THR A 600 -3.09 -13.43 -2.35
N SER A 601 -3.18 -14.34 -3.33
CA SER A 601 -3.74 -14.08 -4.66
C SER A 601 -5.25 -14.35 -4.75
N ARG A 602 -5.89 -14.80 -3.65
CA ARG A 602 -7.33 -15.13 -3.65
C ARG A 602 -8.16 -13.86 -3.81
N LEU A 603 -8.88 -13.78 -4.93
CA LEU A 603 -9.78 -12.65 -5.20
C LEU A 603 -11.08 -12.76 -4.41
N TYR A 604 -11.45 -11.65 -3.79
CA TYR A 604 -12.76 -11.45 -3.18
C TYR A 604 -13.49 -10.29 -3.85
N ASN A 605 -14.78 -10.48 -4.09
CA ASN A 605 -15.71 -9.47 -4.60
C ASN A 605 -16.76 -9.12 -3.53
N ILE A 606 -17.16 -7.86 -3.47
CA ILE A 606 -18.24 -7.36 -2.60
C ILE A 606 -19.25 -6.66 -3.49
N ARG A 607 -20.51 -7.12 -3.43
CA ARG A 607 -21.62 -6.59 -4.24
C ARG A 607 -22.93 -6.58 -3.45
N PRO A 608 -23.93 -5.80 -3.88
CA PRO A 608 -25.26 -5.89 -3.30
C PRO A 608 -25.93 -7.26 -3.54
N TYR A 609 -26.87 -7.61 -2.67
CA TYR A 609 -27.68 -8.82 -2.71
C TYR A 609 -28.64 -8.86 -3.91
N HIS A 610 -28.80 -10.07 -4.47
CA HIS A 610 -29.83 -10.45 -5.43
C HIS A 610 -30.59 -11.69 -4.92
N SER A 611 -31.88 -11.81 -5.25
CA SER A 611 -32.75 -12.92 -4.80
C SER A 611 -32.21 -14.34 -5.06
N LYS A 612 -31.40 -14.52 -6.11
CA LYS A 612 -30.69 -15.78 -6.42
C LYS A 612 -29.72 -16.23 -5.31
N ASP A 613 -29.16 -15.29 -4.54
CA ASP A 613 -28.12 -15.57 -3.54
C ASP A 613 -28.72 -16.22 -2.28
N LYS A 614 -30.05 -16.16 -2.10
CA LYS A 614 -30.77 -16.63 -0.90
C LYS A 614 -30.39 -18.07 -0.52
N VAL A 615 -30.32 -18.96 -1.51
CA VAL A 615 -30.05 -20.40 -1.28
C VAL A 615 -28.66 -20.63 -0.70
N GLU A 616 -27.64 -20.00 -1.29
CA GLU A 616 -26.25 -20.12 -0.82
C GLU A 616 -26.04 -19.43 0.53
N LEU A 617 -26.70 -18.30 0.78
CA LEU A 617 -26.69 -17.64 2.09
C LEU A 617 -27.32 -18.51 3.19
N TYR A 618 -28.42 -19.18 2.88
CA TYR A 618 -29.10 -20.09 3.81
C TYR A 618 -28.24 -21.32 4.09
N ARG A 619 -27.57 -21.87 3.06
CA ARG A 619 -26.57 -22.93 3.20
C ARG A 619 -25.39 -22.50 4.08
N MET A 620 -24.86 -21.30 3.86
CA MET A 620 -23.73 -20.73 4.61
C MET A 620 -24.06 -20.55 6.10
N VAL A 621 -25.20 -19.93 6.44
CA VAL A 621 -25.55 -19.69 7.86
C VAL A 621 -25.99 -20.97 8.56
N ARG A 622 -26.60 -21.92 7.85
CA ARG A 622 -26.80 -23.30 8.37
C ARG A 622 -25.46 -23.99 8.69
N GLN A 623 -24.46 -23.87 7.81
CA GLN A 623 -23.10 -24.40 8.04
C GLN A 623 -22.42 -23.74 9.25
N LEU A 624 -22.56 -22.43 9.43
CA LEU A 624 -22.05 -21.72 10.61
C LEU A 624 -22.76 -22.16 11.91
N HIS A 625 -24.09 -22.23 11.90
CA HIS A 625 -24.89 -22.64 13.06
C HIS A 625 -24.57 -24.06 13.55
N LEU A 626 -24.44 -25.02 12.63
CA LEU A 626 -24.07 -26.41 12.96
C LEU A 626 -22.67 -26.51 13.58
N ARG A 627 -21.71 -25.68 13.12
CA ARG A 627 -20.37 -25.59 13.72
C ARG A 627 -20.42 -25.07 15.15
N THR A 628 -21.21 -24.03 15.42
CA THR A 628 -21.37 -23.49 16.79
C THR A 628 -22.01 -24.49 17.76
N GLN A 629 -22.92 -25.34 17.28
CA GLN A 629 -23.54 -26.41 18.09
C GLN A 629 -22.72 -27.71 18.17
N GLY A 630 -21.61 -27.84 17.42
CA GLY A 630 -20.79 -29.06 17.40
C GLY A 630 -21.46 -30.30 16.80
N GLY A 631 -22.57 -30.13 16.06
CA GLY A 631 -23.38 -31.23 15.54
C GLY A 631 -22.96 -31.70 14.14
N GLN A 632 -23.16 -32.99 13.86
CA GLN A 632 -23.23 -33.49 12.47
C GLN A 632 -24.55 -33.05 11.81
N GLU A 633 -24.62 -33.18 10.47
CA GLU A 633 -25.88 -32.96 9.72
C GLU A 633 -26.94 -34.02 10.05
N SER A 634 -27.66 -33.82 11.16
CA SER A 634 -28.96 -34.47 11.34
C SER A 634 -29.92 -33.98 10.25
N SER A 635 -30.81 -34.88 9.80
CA SER A 635 -31.76 -34.57 8.73
C SER A 635 -32.85 -33.62 9.23
N MET A 636 -32.59 -32.32 9.13
CA MET A 636 -33.54 -31.28 9.48
C MET A 636 -34.68 -31.28 8.46
N ALA A 637 -35.91 -31.58 8.89
CA ALA A 637 -37.10 -31.55 8.02
C ALA A 637 -37.33 -30.20 7.30
N HIS A 638 -36.77 -29.11 7.86
CA HIS A 638 -36.78 -27.77 7.27
C HIS A 638 -35.36 -27.18 7.25
N PRO A 639 -34.57 -27.37 6.18
CA PRO A 639 -33.21 -26.82 6.11
C PRO A 639 -33.17 -25.28 6.05
N ASP A 640 -34.23 -24.66 5.56
CA ASP A 640 -34.37 -23.20 5.44
C ASP A 640 -34.51 -22.46 6.78
N VAL A 641 -34.97 -23.12 7.85
CA VAL A 641 -35.48 -22.42 9.06
C VAL A 641 -34.41 -21.55 9.74
N ILE A 642 -33.14 -21.98 9.70
CA ILE A 642 -32.01 -21.20 10.22
C ILE A 642 -31.79 -19.93 9.39
N GLY A 643 -31.89 -20.02 8.07
CA GLY A 643 -31.77 -18.87 7.18
C GLY A 643 -32.96 -17.91 7.29
N ASP A 644 -34.19 -18.44 7.37
CA ASP A 644 -35.42 -17.66 7.57
C ASP A 644 -35.45 -16.98 8.95
N ARG A 645 -34.76 -17.52 9.96
CA ARG A 645 -34.49 -16.82 11.22
C ARG A 645 -33.44 -15.73 11.05
N CYS A 646 -32.23 -16.11 10.66
CA CYS A 646 -31.05 -15.24 10.82
C CYS A 646 -30.92 -14.15 9.75
N LEU A 647 -31.37 -14.41 8.52
CA LEU A 647 -31.20 -13.50 7.37
C LEU A 647 -32.54 -13.11 6.72
N GLY A 648 -33.53 -14.01 6.74
CA GLY A 648 -34.82 -13.88 6.06
C GLY A 648 -35.53 -12.53 6.22
N PRO A 649 -35.69 -11.97 7.44
CA PRO A 649 -36.34 -10.67 7.62
C PRO A 649 -35.64 -9.56 6.84
N CYS A 650 -34.31 -9.50 6.90
CA CYS A 650 -33.52 -8.48 6.23
C CYS A 650 -33.51 -8.66 4.72
N LEU A 651 -33.34 -9.89 4.23
CA LEU A 651 -33.35 -10.21 2.79
C LEU A 651 -34.73 -10.00 2.13
N ALA A 652 -35.82 -10.01 2.91
CA ALA A 652 -37.18 -9.75 2.43
C ALA A 652 -37.62 -8.29 2.62
N LEU A 653 -37.22 -7.62 3.69
CA LEU A 653 -37.73 -6.30 4.09
C LEU A 653 -36.73 -5.15 3.91
N SER A 654 -35.41 -5.41 3.94
CA SER A 654 -34.34 -4.41 3.69
C SER A 654 -33.21 -4.93 2.77
N PRO A 655 -33.54 -5.54 1.60
CA PRO A 655 -32.53 -6.07 0.67
C PRO A 655 -31.59 -4.97 0.12
N GLU A 656 -31.97 -3.69 0.19
CA GLU A 656 -31.18 -2.54 -0.23
C GLU A 656 -29.88 -2.37 0.57
N TYR A 657 -29.86 -2.73 1.87
CA TYR A 657 -28.67 -2.72 2.74
C TYR A 657 -28.04 -4.11 2.94
N SER A 658 -28.32 -5.06 2.04
CA SER A 658 -27.76 -6.41 2.08
C SER A 658 -26.60 -6.52 1.09
N PHE A 659 -25.39 -6.82 1.58
CA PHE A 659 -24.17 -6.99 0.79
C PHE A 659 -23.61 -8.41 0.93
N ILE A 660 -23.12 -8.93 -0.19
CA ILE A 660 -22.60 -10.30 -0.35
C ILE A 660 -21.09 -10.23 -0.56
N LEU A 661 -20.37 -11.10 0.12
CA LEU A 661 -18.96 -11.39 -0.08
C LEU A 661 -18.84 -12.75 -0.76
N GLU A 662 -18.17 -12.77 -1.91
CA GLU A 662 -17.94 -13.96 -2.73
C GLU A 662 -16.49 -14.03 -3.20
N ASP A 663 -16.01 -15.25 -3.44
CA ASP A 663 -14.72 -15.53 -4.09
C ASP A 663 -14.89 -16.59 -5.19
N GLU A 664 -13.78 -17.13 -5.71
CA GLU A 664 -13.75 -18.14 -6.76
C GLU A 664 -14.54 -19.42 -6.42
N LEU A 665 -14.79 -19.70 -5.13
CA LEU A 665 -15.60 -20.83 -4.65
C LEU A 665 -17.08 -20.48 -4.43
N GLY A 666 -17.50 -19.23 -4.63
CA GLY A 666 -18.86 -18.73 -4.41
C GLY A 666 -19.00 -17.87 -3.16
N VAL A 667 -20.20 -17.86 -2.57
CA VAL A 667 -20.54 -17.00 -1.41
C VAL A 667 -19.81 -17.49 -0.16
N CYS A 668 -19.03 -16.60 0.46
CA CYS A 668 -18.24 -16.86 1.67
C CYS A 668 -18.49 -15.87 2.81
N GLY A 669 -19.33 -14.84 2.60
CA GLY A 669 -19.87 -14.01 3.67
C GLY A 669 -21.02 -13.11 3.25
N CYS A 670 -21.66 -12.46 4.22
CA CYS A 670 -22.62 -11.39 4.00
C CYS A 670 -22.65 -10.40 5.17
N VAL A 671 -23.03 -9.16 4.89
CA VAL A 671 -23.45 -8.21 5.91
C VAL A 671 -24.81 -7.64 5.55
N LEU A 672 -25.72 -7.63 6.51
CA LEU A 672 -27.10 -7.17 6.37
C LEU A 672 -27.33 -5.99 7.29
N GLY A 673 -27.83 -4.88 6.74
CA GLY A 673 -28.25 -3.70 7.51
C GLY A 673 -29.76 -3.54 7.58
N ILE A 674 -30.17 -2.78 8.60
CA ILE A 674 -31.52 -2.24 8.77
C ILE A 674 -31.32 -0.74 9.04
N SER A 675 -31.91 0.16 8.23
CA SER A 675 -31.69 1.61 8.41
C SER A 675 -32.49 2.22 9.56
N ASP A 676 -33.74 1.77 9.76
CA ASP A 676 -34.64 2.16 10.85
C ASP A 676 -35.23 0.88 11.47
N VAL A 677 -34.74 0.53 12.66
CA VAL A 677 -35.15 -0.67 13.39
C VAL A 677 -36.63 -0.61 13.82
N ARG A 678 -37.18 0.58 14.11
CA ARG A 678 -38.56 0.76 14.56
C ARG A 678 -39.56 0.53 13.43
N SER A 679 -39.28 1.07 12.24
CA SER A 679 -40.08 0.80 11.04
C SER A 679 -39.91 -0.63 10.54
N PHE A 680 -38.71 -1.20 10.67
CA PHE A 680 -38.44 -2.59 10.31
C PHE A 680 -39.19 -3.60 11.21
N ALA A 681 -39.14 -3.44 12.54
CA ALA A 681 -39.82 -4.32 13.49
C ALA A 681 -41.34 -4.36 13.23
N LYS A 682 -41.97 -3.20 12.97
CA LYS A 682 -43.39 -3.11 12.59
C LYS A 682 -43.70 -3.88 11.30
N ARG A 683 -42.83 -3.78 10.28
CA ARG A 683 -42.99 -4.54 9.01
C ARG A 683 -42.78 -6.05 9.23
N CYS A 684 -41.84 -6.44 10.09
CA CYS A 684 -41.57 -7.84 10.43
C CYS A 684 -42.79 -8.48 11.12
N GLN A 685 -43.29 -7.85 12.18
CA GLN A 685 -44.53 -8.23 12.89
C GLN A 685 -45.74 -8.35 11.93
N ALA A 686 -45.91 -7.37 11.03
CA ALA A 686 -47.08 -7.31 10.15
C ALA A 686 -47.04 -8.24 8.92
N SER A 687 -45.86 -8.76 8.53
CA SER A 687 -45.74 -9.50 7.26
C SER A 687 -44.80 -10.71 7.27
N TRP A 688 -43.67 -10.65 7.98
CA TRP A 688 -42.71 -11.76 8.01
C TRP A 688 -43.13 -12.84 9.00
N ILE A 689 -43.45 -12.48 10.26
CA ILE A 689 -43.86 -13.45 11.28
C ILE A 689 -45.12 -14.25 10.89
N PRO A 690 -46.18 -13.64 10.31
CA PRO A 690 -47.31 -14.41 9.76
C PRO A 690 -46.87 -15.42 8.69
N ALA A 691 -46.10 -14.98 7.69
CA ALA A 691 -45.63 -15.86 6.61
C ALA A 691 -44.73 -17.01 7.10
N MET A 692 -44.01 -16.83 8.20
CA MET A 692 -43.21 -17.88 8.83
C MET A 692 -44.04 -18.88 9.62
N ARG A 693 -45.12 -18.43 10.28
CA ARG A 693 -46.11 -19.31 10.92
C ARG A 693 -46.86 -20.17 9.88
N ASP A 694 -47.16 -19.61 8.71
CA ASP A 694 -47.75 -20.34 7.59
C ASP A 694 -46.77 -21.33 6.95
N LYS A 695 -45.48 -20.96 6.82
CA LYS A 695 -44.42 -21.85 6.29
C LYS A 695 -44.09 -23.00 7.24
N TYR A 696 -44.19 -22.78 8.56
CA TYR A 696 -43.80 -23.73 9.59
C TYR A 696 -44.93 -23.96 10.63
N PRO A 697 -46.03 -24.62 10.26
CA PRO A 697 -47.20 -24.76 11.13
C PRO A 697 -46.89 -25.59 12.40
N PRO A 698 -47.35 -25.18 13.60
CA PRO A 698 -47.00 -25.80 14.87
C PRO A 698 -47.72 -27.13 15.17
N LYS A 699 -48.37 -27.75 14.18
CA LYS A 699 -49.22 -28.94 14.36
C LYS A 699 -49.08 -29.95 13.22
N GLY A 700 -48.08 -30.83 13.34
CA GLY A 700 -47.93 -32.03 12.52
C GLY A 700 -47.20 -33.12 13.30
N THR A 701 -47.61 -34.38 13.16
CA THR A 701 -47.16 -35.53 13.98
C THR A 701 -45.72 -36.00 13.72
N SER A 702 -44.88 -35.15 13.12
CA SER A 702 -43.46 -35.41 12.81
C SER A 702 -42.54 -34.18 12.93
N THR A 703 -43.03 -33.02 13.39
CA THR A 703 -42.18 -31.82 13.53
C THR A 703 -41.17 -31.98 14.68
N HIS A 704 -39.88 -31.98 14.36
CA HIS A 704 -38.80 -32.04 15.36
C HIS A 704 -38.84 -30.84 16.32
N THR A 705 -38.58 -31.07 17.61
CA THR A 705 -38.59 -30.04 18.67
C THR A 705 -37.75 -28.82 18.32
N HIS A 706 -36.51 -29.05 17.88
CA HIS A 706 -35.55 -28.01 17.48
C HIS A 706 -36.10 -27.03 16.41
N THR A 707 -37.06 -27.44 15.58
CA THR A 707 -37.72 -26.52 14.63
C THR A 707 -38.70 -25.59 15.35
N GLN A 708 -39.49 -26.09 16.30
CA GLN A 708 -40.39 -25.27 17.12
C GLN A 708 -39.61 -24.33 18.05
N ASP A 709 -38.50 -24.80 18.62
CA ASP A 709 -37.60 -23.97 19.43
C ASP A 709 -37.02 -22.80 18.61
N LEU A 710 -36.59 -23.05 17.36
CA LEU A 710 -36.13 -21.99 16.45
C LEU A 710 -37.23 -21.01 16.05
N ILE A 711 -38.47 -21.46 15.83
CA ILE A 711 -39.62 -20.57 15.52
C ILE A 711 -39.96 -19.70 16.71
N ARG A 712 -39.98 -20.26 17.92
CA ARG A 712 -40.16 -19.50 19.16
C ARG A 712 -39.09 -18.42 19.29
N LEU A 713 -37.83 -18.77 19.04
CA LEU A 713 -36.72 -17.82 19.06
C LEU A 713 -36.85 -16.74 17.96
N MET A 714 -37.44 -17.03 16.79
CA MET A 714 -37.75 -16.00 15.78
C MET A 714 -38.75 -14.95 16.26
N GLU A 715 -39.67 -15.32 17.16
CA GLU A 715 -40.63 -14.38 17.77
C GLU A 715 -40.00 -13.61 18.92
N GLU A 716 -39.17 -14.26 19.74
CA GLU A 716 -38.38 -13.61 20.81
C GLU A 716 -37.33 -12.63 20.23
N ASP A 717 -36.76 -12.92 19.05
CA ASP A 717 -35.88 -12.02 18.28
C ASP A 717 -36.57 -10.69 17.86
N GLN A 718 -37.90 -10.56 17.97
CA GLN A 718 -38.65 -9.34 17.60
C GLN A 718 -38.84 -8.32 18.74
N GLY A 719 -38.16 -8.48 19.89
CA GLY A 719 -38.26 -7.56 21.03
C GLY A 719 -38.00 -6.08 20.67
N GLU A 720 -38.63 -5.15 21.39
CA GLU A 720 -38.37 -3.72 21.21
C GLU A 720 -37.06 -3.31 21.89
N TYR A 721 -36.32 -2.39 21.25
CA TYR A 721 -35.13 -1.76 21.84
C TYR A 721 -35.52 -0.45 22.54
N PRO A 722 -34.77 -0.02 23.58
CA PRO A 722 -34.99 1.27 24.22
C PRO A 722 -34.91 2.45 23.25
N ASP A 723 -35.77 3.46 23.47
CA ASP A 723 -35.75 4.70 22.70
C ASP A 723 -34.43 5.48 22.86
N SER A 724 -33.71 5.30 23.97
CA SER A 724 -32.35 5.79 24.21
C SER A 724 -31.36 5.28 23.17
N LEU A 725 -31.32 3.96 22.96
CA LEU A 725 -30.47 3.31 21.97
C LEU A 725 -30.83 3.80 20.56
N LEU A 726 -32.11 3.71 20.20
CA LEU A 726 -32.58 3.99 18.83
C LEU A 726 -32.52 5.48 18.46
N TYR A 727 -32.42 6.40 19.42
CA TYR A 727 -32.19 7.83 19.15
C TYR A 727 -30.79 8.11 18.61
N HIS A 728 -29.76 7.43 19.13
CA HIS A 728 -28.38 7.59 18.68
C HIS A 728 -27.97 6.57 17.60
N PHE A 729 -28.53 5.36 17.66
CA PHE A 729 -28.21 4.24 16.78
C PHE A 729 -29.49 3.69 16.13
N PRO A 730 -30.13 4.45 15.21
CA PRO A 730 -31.39 4.05 14.57
C PRO A 730 -31.26 2.81 13.68
N SER A 731 -30.04 2.49 13.25
CA SER A 731 -29.74 1.37 12.37
C SER A 731 -29.19 0.15 13.13
N GLN A 732 -29.44 -1.05 12.62
CA GLN A 732 -28.85 -2.31 13.12
C GLN A 732 -28.06 -3.00 12.00
N LEU A 733 -27.00 -3.74 12.34
CA LEU A 733 -26.29 -4.61 11.40
C LEU A 733 -26.12 -6.04 11.92
N ARG A 734 -25.96 -6.97 10.96
CA ARG A 734 -25.55 -8.36 11.18
C ARG A 734 -24.47 -8.73 10.17
N LEU A 735 -23.31 -9.18 10.66
CA LEU A 735 -22.18 -9.70 9.86
C LEU A 735 -22.07 -11.22 10.07
N ASP A 736 -21.98 -11.99 8.98
CA ASP A 736 -21.68 -13.43 9.00
C ASP A 736 -20.65 -13.75 7.90
N ALA A 737 -19.61 -14.52 8.22
CA ALA A 737 -18.59 -14.94 7.26
C ALA A 737 -18.08 -16.34 7.61
N LEU A 738 -17.60 -17.09 6.61
CA LEU A 738 -16.94 -18.37 6.81
C LEU A 738 -15.54 -18.15 7.45
N PRO A 739 -15.13 -18.98 8.43
CA PRO A 739 -13.79 -18.88 9.02
C PRO A 739 -12.65 -19.22 8.03
N GLU A 740 -12.95 -19.81 6.88
CA GLU A 740 -12.00 -20.12 5.79
C GLU A 740 -11.60 -18.91 4.90
N LEU A 741 -11.78 -17.67 5.38
CA LEU A 741 -11.23 -16.47 4.74
C LEU A 741 -9.71 -16.41 4.94
N VAL A 742 -8.98 -16.26 3.82
CA VAL A 742 -7.51 -16.15 3.82
C VAL A 742 -7.05 -14.73 4.14
N ASP A 743 -7.83 -13.73 3.70
CA ASP A 743 -7.58 -12.32 4.02
C ASP A 743 -8.69 -11.78 4.94
N VAL A 744 -8.35 -11.61 6.22
CA VAL A 744 -9.26 -11.13 7.25
C VAL A 744 -9.63 -9.64 7.09
N SER A 745 -8.91 -8.88 6.26
CA SER A 745 -9.30 -7.50 5.93
C SER A 745 -10.64 -7.43 5.23
N VAL A 746 -11.01 -8.46 4.48
CA VAL A 746 -12.19 -8.43 3.62
C VAL A 746 -13.49 -8.38 4.44
N SER A 747 -13.49 -8.91 5.67
CA SER A 747 -14.58 -8.70 6.64
C SER A 747 -14.70 -7.24 7.10
N ARG A 748 -13.58 -6.51 7.23
CA ARG A 748 -13.56 -5.06 7.46
C ARG A 748 -14.11 -4.35 6.22
N THR A 749 -13.62 -4.66 5.03
CA THR A 749 -14.09 -4.08 3.75
C THR A 749 -15.59 -4.26 3.54
N LEU A 750 -16.12 -5.45 3.87
CA LEU A 750 -17.55 -5.78 3.79
C LEU A 750 -18.37 -4.96 4.77
N LEU A 751 -17.93 -4.84 6.03
CA LEU A 751 -18.58 -3.98 7.02
C LEU A 751 -18.57 -2.51 6.56
N THR A 752 -17.41 -2.01 6.14
CA THR A 752 -17.21 -0.64 5.64
C THR A 752 -18.13 -0.32 4.45
N ALA A 753 -18.38 -1.26 3.54
CA ALA A 753 -19.34 -1.07 2.44
C ALA A 753 -20.79 -0.84 2.95
N LEU A 754 -21.23 -1.58 3.97
CA LEU A 754 -22.53 -1.33 4.61
C LEU A 754 -22.57 0.00 5.37
N LEU A 755 -21.53 0.31 6.17
CA LEU A 755 -21.48 1.57 6.92
C LEU A 755 -21.54 2.78 5.97
N THR A 756 -20.87 2.67 4.82
CA THR A 756 -20.92 3.65 3.73
C THR A 756 -22.35 3.85 3.21
N ALA A 757 -23.10 2.77 2.98
CA ALA A 757 -24.48 2.82 2.51
C ALA A 757 -25.47 3.39 3.54
N LEU A 758 -25.34 2.99 4.82
CA LEU A 758 -26.17 3.52 5.92
C LEU A 758 -25.95 5.02 6.11
N LYS A 759 -24.70 5.48 6.11
CA LYS A 759 -24.33 6.90 6.19
C LYS A 759 -24.83 7.70 4.98
N ALA A 760 -24.76 7.14 3.77
CA ALA A 760 -25.23 7.80 2.55
C ALA A 760 -26.75 8.06 2.53
N ASN A 761 -27.55 7.16 3.13
CA ASN A 761 -28.98 7.35 3.36
C ASN A 761 -29.31 7.98 4.73
N GLY A 762 -28.35 8.70 5.35
CA GLY A 762 -28.61 9.61 6.48
C GLY A 762 -28.61 9.00 7.88
N SER A 763 -28.19 7.74 8.05
CA SER A 763 -28.02 7.17 9.39
C SER A 763 -26.88 7.86 10.16
N GLN A 764 -27.12 8.13 11.45
CA GLN A 764 -26.18 8.77 12.37
C GLN A 764 -25.40 7.75 13.22
N GLY A 765 -25.87 6.51 13.28
CA GLY A 765 -25.29 5.48 14.12
C GLY A 765 -25.92 4.11 13.87
N VAL A 766 -25.12 3.06 14.09
CA VAL A 766 -25.51 1.68 13.92
C VAL A 766 -25.07 0.84 15.12
N PHE A 767 -25.84 -0.19 15.46
CA PHE A 767 -25.47 -1.15 16.49
C PHE A 767 -25.59 -2.61 16.00
N CYS A 768 -25.05 -3.53 16.78
CA CYS A 768 -25.25 -4.97 16.63
C CYS A 768 -25.23 -5.67 17.99
N GLU A 769 -25.78 -6.87 18.07
CA GLU A 769 -25.65 -7.74 19.24
C GLU A 769 -24.54 -8.77 19.03
N VAL A 770 -23.77 -9.03 20.09
CA VAL A 770 -22.68 -10.01 20.14
C VAL A 770 -22.79 -10.81 21.43
N GLN A 771 -22.44 -12.10 21.38
CA GLN A 771 -22.38 -12.94 22.60
C GLN A 771 -21.10 -12.61 23.40
N PRO A 772 -21.15 -12.48 24.74
CA PRO A 772 -19.98 -12.19 25.57
C PRO A 772 -18.83 -13.18 25.41
N THR A 773 -19.16 -14.42 25.02
CA THR A 773 -18.23 -15.52 24.77
C THR A 773 -17.55 -15.45 23.40
N ASP A 774 -18.08 -14.67 22.45
CA ASP A 774 -17.48 -14.44 21.14
C ASP A 774 -16.43 -13.31 21.21
N HIS A 775 -15.37 -13.58 21.97
CA HIS A 775 -14.27 -12.64 22.18
C HIS A 775 -13.62 -12.18 20.86
N GLN A 776 -13.57 -13.04 19.84
CA GLN A 776 -13.02 -12.68 18.53
C GLN A 776 -13.86 -11.60 17.83
N ARG A 777 -15.19 -11.72 17.86
CA ARG A 777 -16.10 -10.74 17.26
C ARG A 777 -16.16 -9.43 18.03
N LEU A 778 -16.12 -9.49 19.37
CA LEU A 778 -15.99 -8.30 20.22
C LEU A 778 -14.69 -7.54 19.88
N ASP A 779 -13.56 -8.23 19.89
CA ASP A 779 -12.23 -7.64 19.66
C ASP A 779 -12.06 -7.12 18.22
N PHE A 780 -12.68 -7.78 17.23
CA PHE A 780 -12.79 -7.27 15.85
C PHE A 780 -13.60 -5.98 15.77
N LEU A 781 -14.81 -5.92 16.36
CA LEU A 781 -15.69 -4.75 16.27
C LEU A 781 -15.14 -3.54 17.06
N THR A 782 -14.53 -3.76 18.22
CA THR A 782 -13.86 -2.69 18.99
C THR A 782 -12.69 -2.07 18.21
N LYS A 783 -11.92 -2.89 17.47
CA LYS A 783 -10.87 -2.39 16.55
C LYS A 783 -11.41 -1.65 15.32
N LEU A 784 -12.73 -1.69 15.10
CA LEU A 784 -13.46 -0.90 14.11
C LEU A 784 -14.32 0.19 14.80
N GLY A 785 -13.96 0.62 16.00
CA GLY A 785 -14.57 1.75 16.71
C GLY A 785 -16.02 1.54 17.15
N PHE A 786 -16.45 0.29 17.36
CA PHE A 786 -17.67 0.00 18.10
C PHE A 786 -17.39 -0.03 19.60
N LEU A 787 -18.36 0.40 20.41
CA LEU A 787 -18.25 0.50 21.87
C LEU A 787 -19.39 -0.26 22.56
N GLU A 788 -19.13 -0.86 23.73
CA GLU A 788 -20.17 -1.52 24.56
C GLU A 788 -21.17 -0.48 25.06
N ILE A 789 -22.43 -0.67 24.69
CA ILE A 789 -23.58 0.06 25.24
C ILE A 789 -24.20 -0.80 26.35
N LEU A 790 -24.72 -0.14 27.38
CA LEU A 790 -25.11 -0.75 28.66
C LEU A 790 -25.91 -2.04 28.50
N ARG A 791 -25.52 -3.09 29.25
CA ARG A 791 -26.06 -4.47 29.19
C ARG A 791 -27.58 -4.63 29.44
N GLY A 792 -28.29 -3.55 29.75
CA GLY A 792 -29.75 -3.52 29.82
C GLY A 792 -30.45 -3.32 28.47
N GLU A 793 -29.72 -2.98 27.40
CA GLU A 793 -30.32 -2.62 26.10
C GLU A 793 -30.33 -3.74 25.05
N ALA A 794 -29.85 -4.96 25.36
CA ALA A 794 -29.89 -6.11 24.47
C ALA A 794 -31.24 -6.86 24.50
N ARG A 795 -31.66 -7.47 23.37
CA ARG A 795 -32.82 -8.39 23.34
C ARG A 795 -32.57 -9.66 24.13
N SER A 796 -31.38 -10.24 23.98
CA SER A 796 -30.94 -11.36 24.82
C SER A 796 -30.46 -10.84 26.18
N ARG A 797 -30.93 -11.45 27.28
CA ARG A 797 -30.40 -11.21 28.64
C ARG A 797 -28.91 -11.52 28.80
N GLU A 798 -28.35 -12.28 27.86
CA GLU A 798 -26.93 -12.66 27.85
C GLU A 798 -26.15 -11.88 26.77
N GLY A 799 -26.79 -11.07 25.92
CA GLY A 799 -26.14 -10.36 24.82
C GLY A 799 -25.44 -9.06 25.23
N VAL A 800 -24.44 -8.67 24.44
CA VAL A 800 -23.78 -7.35 24.50
C VAL A 800 -24.21 -6.52 23.29
N VAL A 801 -24.65 -5.28 23.51
CA VAL A 801 -24.87 -4.31 22.43
C VAL A 801 -23.57 -3.59 22.14
N LEU A 802 -23.11 -3.65 20.89
CA LEU A 802 -21.99 -2.85 20.39
C LEU A 802 -22.49 -1.81 19.38
N GLY A 803 -22.25 -0.53 19.66
CA GLY A 803 -22.69 0.60 18.81
C GLY A 803 -21.55 1.46 18.28
N ARG A 804 -21.76 2.07 17.11
CA ARG A 804 -20.83 2.96 16.42
C ARG A 804 -21.59 4.13 15.78
N LEU A 805 -21.09 5.36 15.95
CA LEU A 805 -21.56 6.54 15.23
C LEU A 805 -20.98 6.58 13.81
N LEU A 806 -21.75 7.13 12.86
CA LEU A 806 -21.42 7.19 11.43
C LEU A 806 -21.23 8.63 10.96
#